data_AF-A0A1A6FJT6-F1
#
_entry.id   AF-A0A1A6FJT6-F1
#
_cell.length_a   1.000
_cell.length_b   1.000
_cell.length_c   1.000
_cell.angle_alpha   90.00
_cell.angle_beta   90.00
_cell.angle_gamma   90.00
#
_symmetry.space_group_name_H-M   'P 1'
#
loop_
_entity.id
_entity.type
_entity.pdbx_description
1 polymer ?
#
loop_
_entity_poly.entity_id
_entity_poly.type
_entity_poly.pdbx_seq_one_letter_code
_entity_poly.pdbx_strand_id
1 'polypeptide(L)'
;MRVLGLDAGIASLGWALIEIEESNRGELSQGTIIGAGTWMFDAPEEKTQAGAKLKSEQRRTFRGQRRVVRRRRQRMNEVRRILHSHGLLPSSDRDALKQPGLDPWRIRAEALDRLLGPVELAVALGHIARHRGFKSNSKGAKTNDPADDTSKMKRAVNETREKLARFGSAAKMLVEDESFVLRQTPTKNGASEIVRRFRNREGDYSRSLLRDDLAAEMRALFTAQARFQSAIATADLQTAFTKAAFFQRPLQDSEKLVGPCPFEVDEKRAPKRGYSFELFRFLSRLNHVTLRDGKQERTLTRDELALAAADFGAAAKVSFTALRKKLKLPETTVFVGVKADEESKLDVVARSGKAAEGTARLRSVIVDALGELAWGALLCSPEKLDKIAEVISFRSDIGRISEGLAQAGCNAPLVDALTAAASDGRFDPFTGAGHISSKAARNILSGLRQGMTYDKACCAADYDHTASRERGAFDVGGHGREALKRILQEERISRELVGSPTARKALIESIKQVKAIVERYGVPDRIHVELARDVGKSIEEREEITRGIEKRNRQKDKLRGLFEKEVGRPPQDGARGKEELLRFELWSEQMGRCLYTDDYISPSQLVATDDAVQVDHILPWSRFADDSYANKTLCMAKANQDKKGRTPYEWFKAEKTDTEWDAFIVRVEALADMKGFKKRNYKLRNAEEAAAKFRNRNLNDTRWACRLLAEALKQLYPKGEKDKDGKERRRVFSRPGALTDRLRRAWGLQWMKKSTKGDRIPDDRHHALDAIVIAATTESLLQRATREVQEIEDKGLHYDLVKNVTPPWPGFREQAVEAVEKVFVARAERRRARGKAHDATIRHIAVREGEQRVYERRKVAELKLADLDRVKDAERNARLIEKLRNWIEAGSPKDDPPLSPKGDPIFKVRLVTKSKVNIALDTGNPKRPGTVDRGEMARVDVFRKASKKGKYEYYLVPIYPHDIATMKTPPIRAVQAYKPEDEWPEMDSSYEFCWSLVPMTYLQVISSKGEIFEGYYRGMNRSVGAIQLSAHSNSSDVVQGIGARTLTEFKKFNVDRFGRKHEVERELRTWRGETWRGKAYI
;
A
#
# COMPACT_ATOMS: atom_id res chain seq x y z
N MET A 1 37.12 8.63 -15.77
CA MET A 1 35.83 9.13 -15.21
C MET A 1 35.25 8.09 -14.27
N ARG A 2 34.81 8.49 -13.07
CA ARG A 2 34.19 7.61 -12.07
C ARG A 2 32.68 7.66 -12.12
N VAL A 3 32.04 6.50 -12.21
CA VAL A 3 30.57 6.38 -12.30
C VAL A 3 30.05 5.51 -11.16
N LEU A 4 29.10 6.06 -10.39
CA LEU A 4 28.42 5.34 -9.32
C LEU A 4 27.06 4.80 -9.81
N GLY A 5 26.88 3.49 -9.81
CA GLY A 5 25.58 2.84 -10.00
C GLY A 5 24.88 2.53 -8.68
N LEU A 6 23.57 2.75 -8.63
CA LEU A 6 22.71 2.45 -7.46
C LEU A 6 21.48 1.65 -7.90
N ASP A 7 21.27 0.46 -7.30
CA ASP A 7 20.04 -0.34 -7.40
C ASP A 7 19.26 -0.24 -6.07
N ALA A 8 18.27 0.65 -5.98
CA ALA A 8 17.55 0.94 -4.75
C ALA A 8 16.19 0.21 -4.68
N GLY A 9 16.09 -0.81 -3.84
CA GLY A 9 14.86 -1.56 -3.55
C GLY A 9 14.07 -1.05 -2.34
N ILE A 10 13.03 -1.81 -1.95
CA ILE A 10 12.21 -1.54 -0.76
C ILE A 10 12.98 -1.80 0.55
N ALA A 11 13.90 -2.76 0.53
CA ALA A 11 14.64 -3.27 1.69
C ALA A 11 16.12 -3.54 1.38
N SER A 12 16.58 -3.10 0.21
CA SER A 12 17.91 -3.38 -0.33
C SER A 12 18.44 -2.19 -1.12
N LEU A 13 19.76 -2.09 -1.19
CA LEU A 13 20.47 -1.09 -1.96
C LEU A 13 21.78 -1.70 -2.47
N GLY A 14 21.83 -2.02 -3.76
CA GLY A 14 23.08 -2.32 -4.45
C GLY A 14 23.81 -1.04 -4.80
N TRP A 15 25.13 -1.05 -4.69
CA TRP A 15 25.99 0.04 -5.18
C TRP A 15 27.22 -0.52 -5.90
N ALA A 16 27.70 0.20 -6.90
CA ALA A 16 28.94 -0.12 -7.60
C ALA A 16 29.62 1.17 -8.08
N LEU A 17 30.92 1.28 -7.86
CA LEU A 17 31.75 2.36 -8.38
C LEU A 17 32.69 1.78 -9.44
N ILE A 18 32.61 2.33 -10.65
CA ILE A 18 33.49 1.95 -11.76
C ILE A 18 34.32 3.15 -12.21
N GLU A 19 35.50 2.88 -12.75
CA GLU A 19 36.31 3.84 -13.47
C GLU A 19 36.31 3.45 -14.95
N ILE A 20 36.04 4.43 -15.81
CA ILE A 20 36.04 4.25 -17.26
C ILE A 20 36.84 5.37 -17.92
N GLU A 21 37.61 5.02 -18.92
CA GLU A 21 38.23 5.97 -19.83
C GLU A 21 37.21 6.32 -20.92
N GLU A 22 36.88 7.60 -21.04
CA GLU A 22 35.88 8.04 -22.02
C GLU A 22 36.57 8.05 -23.40
N SER A 23 36.35 7.00 -24.19
CA SER A 23 36.83 6.92 -25.58
C SER A 23 35.99 7.80 -26.50
N ASN A 24 36.60 8.26 -27.59
CA ASN A 24 35.88 8.94 -28.68
C ASN A 24 34.86 8.00 -29.32
N ARG A 25 33.83 8.60 -29.94
CA ARG A 25 32.60 7.91 -30.41
C ARG A 25 32.87 6.61 -31.16
N GLY A 26 32.65 5.48 -30.49
CA GLY A 26 32.42 4.20 -31.14
C GLY A 26 33.37 3.06 -30.76
N GLU A 27 34.41 3.33 -29.97
CA GLU A 27 35.33 2.31 -29.53
C GLU A 27 34.94 1.72 -28.17
N LEU A 28 35.45 0.52 -27.88
CA LEU A 28 35.37 -0.05 -26.54
C LEU A 28 36.16 0.83 -25.57
N SER A 29 35.50 1.31 -24.51
CA SER A 29 36.20 2.02 -23.44
C SER A 29 37.11 1.03 -22.69
N GLN A 30 38.17 1.50 -22.06
CA GLN A 30 38.82 0.73 -20.98
C GLN A 30 38.10 1.04 -19.66
N GLY A 31 37.98 0.04 -18.79
CA GLY A 31 37.30 0.22 -17.51
C GLY A 31 37.67 -0.81 -16.46
N THR A 32 37.44 -0.43 -15.20
CA THR A 32 37.65 -1.29 -14.03
C THR A 32 36.56 -1.06 -12.98
N ILE A 33 36.22 -2.13 -12.25
CA ILE A 33 35.29 -2.07 -11.12
C ILE A 33 36.09 -1.75 -9.84
N ILE A 34 35.97 -0.53 -9.32
CA ILE A 34 36.67 -0.08 -8.11
C ILE A 34 36.11 -0.76 -6.86
N GLY A 35 34.80 -0.95 -6.81
CA GLY A 35 34.15 -1.64 -5.69
C GLY A 35 32.64 -1.77 -5.87
N ALA A 36 32.07 -2.79 -5.25
CA ALA A 36 30.64 -3.03 -5.26
C ALA A 36 30.18 -3.59 -3.91
N GLY A 37 28.89 -3.44 -3.60
CA GLY A 37 28.32 -3.98 -2.38
C GLY A 37 26.80 -3.93 -2.31
N THR A 38 26.25 -4.63 -1.33
CA THR A 38 24.80 -4.63 -1.05
C THR A 38 24.56 -4.21 0.40
N TRP A 39 23.71 -3.20 0.59
CA TRP A 39 23.19 -2.79 1.89
C TRP A 39 21.72 -3.17 2.05
N MET A 40 21.39 -3.98 3.05
CA MET A 40 20.04 -4.43 3.36
C MET A 40 19.52 -3.74 4.62
N PHE A 41 18.24 -3.38 4.63
CA PHE A 41 17.60 -2.71 5.75
C PHE A 41 16.14 -3.14 5.93
N ASP A 42 15.63 -2.97 7.15
CA ASP A 42 14.23 -3.26 7.47
C ASP A 42 13.26 -2.35 6.71
N ALA A 43 12.41 -2.95 5.89
CA ALA A 43 11.22 -2.28 5.38
C ALA A 43 10.27 -1.90 6.54
N PRO A 44 9.52 -0.77 6.43
CA PRO A 44 8.50 -0.36 7.41
C PRO A 44 7.19 -1.18 7.31
N GLU A 45 7.31 -2.44 6.89
CA GLU A 45 6.23 -3.38 6.61
C GLU A 45 6.45 -4.66 7.44
N GLU A 46 5.38 -5.41 7.67
CA GLU A 46 5.37 -6.70 8.36
C GLU A 46 4.51 -7.68 7.56
N LYS A 47 5.03 -8.88 7.31
CA LYS A 47 4.25 -9.95 6.66
C LYS A 47 3.30 -10.55 7.69
N THR A 48 2.02 -10.59 7.36
CA THR A 48 0.98 -11.25 8.17
C THR A 48 0.33 -12.39 7.37
N GLN A 49 -0.46 -13.24 8.02
CA GLN A 49 -1.25 -14.27 7.33
C GLN A 49 -2.21 -13.69 6.28
N ALA A 50 -2.64 -12.43 6.45
CA ALA A 50 -3.52 -11.71 5.54
C ALA A 50 -2.76 -10.81 4.55
N GLY A 51 -1.47 -11.08 4.29
CA GLY A 51 -0.61 -10.27 3.43
C GLY A 51 0.29 -9.29 4.18
N ALA A 52 1.06 -8.51 3.45
CA ALA A 52 1.92 -7.48 4.04
C ALA A 52 1.07 -6.33 4.62
N LYS A 53 1.47 -5.75 5.75
CA LYS A 53 0.83 -4.55 6.32
C LYS A 53 1.86 -3.56 6.79
N LEU A 54 1.51 -2.27 6.72
CA LEU A 54 2.38 -1.21 7.25
C LEU A 54 2.38 -1.26 8.78
N LYS A 55 3.58 -1.24 9.38
CA LYS A 55 3.74 -1.20 10.85
C LYS A 55 3.02 0.00 11.48
N SER A 56 2.98 1.14 10.77
CA SER A 56 2.26 2.35 11.20
C SER A 56 0.75 2.19 11.20
N GLU A 57 0.20 1.41 10.27
CA GLU A 57 -1.23 1.12 10.18
C GLU A 57 -1.67 0.24 11.36
N GLN A 58 -0.96 -0.86 11.60
CA GLN A 58 -1.23 -1.74 12.75
C GLN A 58 -1.19 -0.95 14.06
N ARG A 59 -0.15 -0.11 14.26
CA ARG A 59 -0.06 0.79 15.42
C ARG A 59 -1.26 1.73 15.53
N ARG A 60 -1.74 2.28 14.41
CA ARG A 60 -2.93 3.16 14.36
C ARG A 60 -4.20 2.39 14.75
N THR A 61 -4.37 1.17 14.25
CA THR A 61 -5.51 0.29 14.57
C THR A 61 -5.56 -0.02 16.07
N PHE A 62 -4.45 -0.49 16.66
CA PHE A 62 -4.40 -0.75 18.10
C PHE A 62 -4.58 0.52 18.94
N ARG A 63 -4.06 1.67 18.49
CA ARG A 63 -4.32 2.97 19.14
C ARG A 63 -5.80 3.33 19.11
N GLY A 64 -6.48 3.09 17.98
CA GLY A 64 -7.92 3.26 17.82
C GLY A 64 -8.69 2.38 18.80
N GLN A 65 -8.40 1.08 18.85
CA GLN A 65 -9.03 0.13 19.78
C GLN A 65 -8.84 0.54 21.25
N ARG A 66 -7.62 0.91 21.66
CA ARG A 66 -7.36 1.42 23.02
C ARG A 66 -8.20 2.65 23.36
N ARG A 67 -8.33 3.60 22.42
CA ARG A 67 -9.19 4.78 22.60
C ARG A 67 -10.66 4.38 22.73
N VAL A 68 -11.15 3.42 21.95
CA VAL A 68 -12.53 2.92 22.02
C VAL A 68 -12.80 2.27 23.38
N VAL A 69 -11.91 1.38 23.85
CA VAL A 69 -12.04 0.71 25.15
C VAL A 69 -12.01 1.73 26.29
N ARG A 70 -11.03 2.65 26.28
CA ARG A 70 -10.89 3.70 27.29
C ARG A 70 -12.13 4.61 27.34
N ARG A 71 -12.62 5.07 26.19
CA ARG A 71 -13.81 5.94 26.10
C ARG A 71 -15.09 5.22 26.51
N ARG A 72 -15.22 3.93 26.18
CA ARG A 72 -16.32 3.10 26.68
C ARG A 72 -16.28 3.03 28.20
N ARG A 73 -15.11 2.79 28.80
CA ARG A 73 -14.93 2.77 30.26
C ARG A 73 -15.30 4.12 30.89
N GLN A 74 -14.75 5.23 30.38
CA GLN A 74 -15.06 6.58 30.85
C GLN A 74 -16.57 6.86 30.79
N ARG A 75 -17.22 6.54 29.66
CA ARG A 75 -18.67 6.68 29.52
C ARG A 75 -19.44 5.85 30.55
N MET A 76 -19.08 4.57 30.73
CA MET A 76 -19.80 3.73 31.70
C MET A 76 -19.56 4.18 33.15
N ASN A 77 -18.40 4.75 33.47
CA ASN A 77 -18.17 5.38 34.77
C ASN A 77 -19.08 6.60 34.96
N GLU A 78 -19.20 7.45 33.95
CA GLU A 78 -20.10 8.61 33.96
C GLU A 78 -21.55 8.20 34.15
N VAL A 79 -22.01 7.23 33.34
CA VAL A 79 -23.37 6.70 33.42
C VAL A 79 -23.67 6.16 34.81
N ARG A 80 -22.75 5.39 35.41
CA ARG A 80 -22.96 4.90 36.78
C ARG A 80 -22.99 6.01 37.82
N ARG A 81 -22.19 7.07 37.66
CA ARG A 81 -22.25 8.23 38.56
C ARG A 81 -23.59 8.94 38.46
N ILE A 82 -24.10 9.17 37.25
CA ILE A 82 -25.41 9.77 37.02
C ILE A 82 -26.52 8.91 37.62
N LEU A 83 -26.50 7.59 37.39
CA LEU A 83 -27.53 6.69 37.93
C LEU A 83 -27.49 6.64 39.47
N HIS A 84 -26.31 6.67 40.07
CA HIS A 84 -26.15 6.74 41.52
C HIS A 84 -26.62 8.07 42.11
N SER A 85 -26.24 9.21 41.49
CA SER A 85 -26.62 10.54 42.00
C SER A 85 -28.13 10.80 41.96
N HIS A 86 -28.85 10.10 41.09
CA HIS A 86 -30.31 10.15 40.99
C HIS A 86 -31.00 9.04 41.81
N GLY A 87 -30.26 8.26 42.61
CA GLY A 87 -30.82 7.26 43.53
C GLY A 87 -31.21 5.91 42.90
N LEU A 88 -30.82 5.63 41.64
CA LEU A 88 -31.17 4.37 40.97
C LEU A 88 -30.20 3.21 41.30
N LEU A 89 -29.02 3.53 41.82
CA LEU A 89 -28.01 2.56 42.25
C LEU A 89 -27.49 2.92 43.64
N PRO A 90 -27.14 1.93 44.48
CA PRO A 90 -26.55 2.17 45.79
C PRO A 90 -25.08 2.60 45.73
N SER A 91 -24.37 2.32 44.62
CA SER A 91 -23.02 2.80 44.39
C SER A 91 -22.73 3.00 42.90
N SER A 92 -21.64 3.71 42.58
CA SER A 92 -21.18 3.93 41.20
C SER A 92 -20.08 2.95 40.75
N ASP A 93 -19.87 1.88 41.51
CA ASP A 93 -18.77 0.92 41.34
C ASP A 93 -18.81 0.16 40.01
N ARG A 94 -17.67 -0.46 39.67
CA ARG A 94 -17.49 -1.15 38.39
C ARG A 94 -18.60 -2.17 38.09
N ASP A 95 -19.06 -2.85 39.12
CA ASP A 95 -19.96 -3.99 39.02
C ASP A 95 -21.38 -3.68 39.52
N ALA A 96 -21.71 -2.41 39.86
CA ALA A 96 -23.04 -2.00 40.36
C ALA A 96 -24.22 -2.32 39.41
N LEU A 97 -23.97 -2.41 38.11
CA LEU A 97 -24.97 -2.80 37.10
C LEU A 97 -25.07 -4.32 36.89
N LYS A 98 -24.28 -5.15 37.59
CA LYS A 98 -24.35 -6.61 37.51
C LYS A 98 -25.29 -7.14 38.58
N GLN A 99 -26.57 -7.17 38.26
CA GLN A 99 -27.62 -7.64 39.16
C GLN A 99 -27.99 -9.09 38.78
N PRO A 100 -27.77 -10.09 39.66
CA PRO A 100 -28.18 -11.46 39.41
C PRO A 100 -29.69 -11.56 39.16
N GLY A 101 -30.12 -12.44 38.25
CA GLY A 101 -31.54 -12.66 37.94
C GLY A 101 -32.19 -11.64 37.00
N LEU A 102 -31.60 -10.45 36.82
CA LEU A 102 -32.13 -9.43 35.91
C LEU A 102 -31.58 -9.60 34.48
N ASP A 103 -32.46 -9.89 33.52
CA ASP A 103 -32.13 -9.89 32.09
C ASP A 103 -32.36 -8.50 31.48
N PRO A 104 -31.28 -7.77 31.10
CA PRO A 104 -31.42 -6.41 30.57
C PRO A 104 -32.24 -6.32 29.28
N TRP A 105 -32.32 -7.38 28.47
CA TRP A 105 -33.11 -7.36 27.24
C TRP A 105 -34.61 -7.42 27.53
N ARG A 106 -35.01 -8.32 28.44
CA ARG A 106 -36.41 -8.45 28.88
C ARG A 106 -36.89 -7.21 29.61
N ILE A 107 -36.09 -6.72 30.57
CA ILE A 107 -36.43 -5.51 31.32
C ILE A 107 -36.63 -4.32 30.38
N ARG A 108 -35.81 -4.17 29.34
CA ARG A 108 -35.99 -3.10 28.34
C ARG A 108 -37.27 -3.25 27.51
N ALA A 109 -37.74 -4.47 27.25
CA ALA A 109 -39.00 -4.69 26.55
C ALA A 109 -40.19 -4.43 27.49
N GLU A 110 -40.16 -4.99 28.70
CA GLU A 110 -41.22 -4.86 29.72
C GLU A 110 -41.41 -3.43 30.21
N ALA A 111 -40.35 -2.61 30.21
CA ALA A 111 -40.39 -1.22 30.64
C ALA A 111 -41.34 -0.31 29.82
N LEU A 112 -41.84 -0.78 28.68
CA LEU A 112 -42.88 -0.06 27.92
C LEU A 112 -44.29 -0.36 28.44
N ASP A 113 -44.45 -1.51 29.09
CA ASP A 113 -45.73 -2.13 29.41
C ASP A 113 -45.95 -2.24 30.94
N ARG A 114 -44.93 -2.01 31.78
CA ARG A 114 -45.04 -1.93 33.25
C ARG A 114 -44.11 -0.90 33.90
N LEU A 115 -44.42 -0.53 35.14
CA LEU A 115 -43.52 0.27 35.99
C LEU A 115 -42.27 -0.55 36.37
N LEU A 116 -41.09 0.08 36.25
CA LEU A 116 -39.81 -0.50 36.67
C LEU A 116 -39.36 0.04 38.04
N GLY A 117 -38.72 -0.83 38.82
CA GLY A 117 -38.00 -0.40 40.01
C GLY A 117 -36.70 0.38 39.70
N PRO A 118 -36.10 1.08 40.68
CA PRO A 118 -34.89 1.89 40.48
C PRO A 118 -33.72 1.12 39.87
N VAL A 119 -33.47 -0.08 40.40
CA VAL A 119 -32.37 -0.94 39.95
C VAL A 119 -32.64 -1.53 38.56
N GLU A 120 -33.90 -1.90 38.26
CA GLU A 120 -34.30 -2.40 36.94
C GLU A 120 -34.08 -1.33 35.86
N LEU A 121 -34.52 -0.08 36.14
CA LEU A 121 -34.33 1.05 35.24
C LEU A 121 -32.83 1.36 35.04
N ALA A 122 -32.02 1.31 36.10
CA ALA A 122 -30.57 1.45 35.98
C ALA A 122 -29.93 0.37 35.09
N VAL A 123 -30.34 -0.90 35.23
CA VAL A 123 -29.84 -2.01 34.41
C VAL A 123 -30.23 -1.82 32.94
N ALA A 124 -31.47 -1.42 32.66
CA ALA A 124 -31.94 -1.14 31.30
C ALA A 124 -31.13 -0.01 30.63
N LEU A 125 -31.04 1.15 31.29
CA LEU A 125 -30.30 2.32 30.80
C LEU A 125 -28.79 2.01 30.66
N GLY A 126 -28.20 1.38 31.67
CA GLY A 126 -26.79 0.97 31.65
C GLY A 126 -26.47 0.02 30.49
N HIS A 127 -27.39 -0.89 30.17
CA HIS A 127 -27.26 -1.79 29.02
C HIS A 127 -27.30 -1.03 27.68
N ILE A 128 -28.24 -0.10 27.49
CA ILE A 128 -28.32 0.76 26.31
C ILE A 128 -27.03 1.57 26.14
N ALA A 129 -26.53 2.21 27.20
CA ALA A 129 -25.30 3.01 27.15
C ALA A 129 -24.05 2.17 26.81
N ARG A 130 -24.00 0.91 27.27
CA ARG A 130 -22.90 -0.02 26.96
C ARG A 130 -22.94 -0.43 25.48
N HIS A 131 -24.15 -0.63 24.93
CA HIS A 131 -24.43 -1.17 23.61
C HIS A 131 -25.07 -0.16 22.64
N ARG A 132 -24.67 1.12 22.74
CA ARG A 132 -25.25 2.30 22.06
C ARG A 132 -25.25 2.38 20.52
N GLY A 133 -25.10 1.26 19.82
CA GLY A 133 -25.24 1.20 18.36
C GLY A 133 -24.18 1.96 17.55
N PHE A 134 -24.29 1.82 16.23
CA PHE A 134 -23.47 2.54 15.25
C PHE A 134 -24.09 3.91 14.92
N LYS A 135 -23.25 4.95 14.79
CA LYS A 135 -23.68 6.25 14.27
C LYS A 135 -22.69 6.64 13.18
N SER A 136 -23.20 6.93 12.00
CA SER A 136 -22.38 7.43 10.90
C SER A 136 -21.80 8.79 11.26
N ASN A 137 -20.53 8.99 10.95
CA ASN A 137 -19.88 10.29 10.98
C ASN A 137 -19.70 10.87 9.56
N SER A 138 -20.18 10.16 8.53
CA SER A 138 -20.15 10.61 7.15
C SER A 138 -21.25 11.63 6.91
N LYS A 139 -20.96 12.70 6.16
CA LYS A 139 -21.95 13.67 5.67
C LYS A 139 -23.01 12.99 4.78
N GLY A 140 -22.60 11.92 4.10
CA GLY A 140 -23.45 11.12 3.23
C GLY A 140 -23.87 9.82 3.87
N ALA A 141 -25.08 9.77 4.41
CA ALA A 141 -25.64 8.54 4.97
C ALA A 141 -26.37 7.67 3.92
N LYS A 142 -26.52 8.09 2.66
CA LYS A 142 -27.46 7.41 1.73
C LYS A 142 -26.89 6.76 0.46
N THR A 143 -25.68 7.03 -0.04
CA THR A 143 -25.39 6.69 -1.47
C THR A 143 -23.98 6.21 -1.86
N ASN A 144 -23.12 5.74 -0.95
CA ASN A 144 -21.85 5.13 -1.37
C ASN A 144 -21.74 3.64 -1.04
N ASP A 145 -21.53 2.83 -2.07
CA ASP A 145 -21.16 1.41 -2.03
C ASP A 145 -19.75 1.25 -1.46
N PRO A 146 -19.61 0.72 -0.24
CA PRO A 146 -18.32 0.38 0.35
C PRO A 146 -17.99 -1.09 0.08
N ALA A 147 -16.78 -1.51 0.48
CA ALA A 147 -16.31 -2.90 0.40
C ALA A 147 -17.36 -3.93 0.86
N ASP A 148 -17.29 -5.14 0.32
CA ASP A 148 -18.34 -6.17 0.34
C ASP A 148 -18.87 -6.56 1.76
N ASP A 149 -18.06 -6.45 2.81
CA ASP A 149 -18.52 -6.66 4.19
C ASP A 149 -19.29 -5.46 4.78
N THR A 150 -18.98 -4.25 4.32
CA THR A 150 -19.67 -3.02 4.74
C THR A 150 -21.02 -2.89 4.04
N SER A 151 -21.14 -3.37 2.80
CA SER A 151 -22.42 -3.49 2.10
C SER A 151 -23.34 -4.52 2.77
N LYS A 152 -22.80 -5.71 3.16
CA LYS A 152 -23.54 -6.70 3.96
C LYS A 152 -24.03 -6.15 5.30
N MET A 153 -23.17 -5.43 6.04
CA MET A 153 -23.57 -4.79 7.29
C MET A 153 -24.65 -3.72 7.07
N LYS A 154 -24.49 -2.85 6.06
CA LYS A 154 -25.48 -1.80 5.74
C LYS A 154 -26.84 -2.41 5.35
N ARG A 155 -26.83 -3.44 4.51
CA ARG A 155 -28.02 -4.17 4.12
C ARG A 155 -28.72 -4.78 5.33
N ALA A 156 -27.99 -5.51 6.17
CA ALA A 156 -28.53 -6.10 7.39
C ALA A 156 -29.08 -5.04 8.36
N VAL A 157 -28.43 -3.87 8.47
CA VAL A 157 -28.93 -2.75 9.29
C VAL A 157 -30.25 -2.20 8.74
N ASN A 158 -30.38 -2.04 7.41
CA ASN A 158 -31.63 -1.60 6.79
C ASN A 158 -32.76 -2.61 7.00
N GLU A 159 -32.50 -3.90 6.76
CA GLU A 159 -33.45 -5.00 7.02
C GLU A 159 -33.87 -5.02 8.52
N THR A 160 -32.92 -4.80 9.43
CA THR A 160 -33.21 -4.69 10.87
C THR A 160 -34.09 -3.48 11.19
N ARG A 161 -33.89 -2.35 10.49
CA ARG A 161 -34.66 -1.12 10.70
C ARG A 161 -36.10 -1.25 10.21
N GLU A 162 -36.33 -1.95 9.10
CA GLU A 162 -37.68 -2.28 8.62
C GLU A 162 -38.43 -3.15 9.61
N LYS A 163 -37.76 -4.15 10.20
CA LYS A 163 -38.35 -4.97 11.27
C LYS A 163 -38.65 -4.14 12.52
N LEU A 164 -37.71 -3.29 12.95
CA LEU A 164 -37.85 -2.43 14.12
C LEU A 164 -39.12 -1.58 14.08
N ALA A 165 -39.50 -1.07 12.90
CA ALA A 165 -40.71 -0.27 12.72
C ALA A 165 -41.99 -0.99 13.16
N ARG A 166 -42.04 -2.33 13.10
CA ARG A 166 -43.20 -3.16 13.48
C ARG A 166 -43.36 -3.33 14.99
N PHE A 167 -42.27 -3.26 15.76
CA PHE A 167 -42.25 -3.55 17.19
C PHE A 167 -42.13 -2.31 18.08
N GLY A 168 -41.87 -1.13 17.50
CA GLY A 168 -41.76 0.15 18.20
C GLY A 168 -40.48 0.34 19.04
N SER A 169 -39.82 -0.73 19.49
CA SER A 169 -38.52 -0.65 20.18
C SER A 169 -37.59 -1.81 19.84
N ALA A 170 -36.28 -1.57 19.95
CA ALA A 170 -35.30 -2.58 19.55
C ALA A 170 -35.21 -3.73 20.56
N ALA A 171 -35.49 -3.49 21.84
CA ALA A 171 -35.60 -4.55 22.83
C ALA A 171 -36.81 -5.45 22.56
N LYS A 172 -37.99 -4.86 22.30
CA LYS A 172 -39.22 -5.60 22.00
C LYS A 172 -39.06 -6.47 20.76
N MET A 173 -38.53 -5.89 19.68
CA MET A 173 -38.17 -6.61 18.46
C MET A 173 -37.28 -7.82 18.76
N LEU A 174 -36.18 -7.65 19.50
CA LEU A 174 -35.25 -8.75 19.76
C LEU A 174 -35.85 -9.84 20.64
N VAL A 175 -36.71 -9.48 21.60
CA VAL A 175 -37.35 -10.40 22.55
C VAL A 175 -38.53 -11.15 21.93
N GLU A 176 -39.31 -10.52 21.06
CA GLU A 176 -40.56 -11.07 20.54
C GLU A 176 -40.40 -11.72 19.15
N ASP A 177 -39.66 -11.11 18.23
CA ASP A 177 -39.55 -11.58 16.83
C ASP A 177 -38.95 -13.00 16.76
N GLU A 178 -39.70 -13.93 16.16
CA GLU A 178 -39.35 -15.35 16.06
C GLU A 178 -38.06 -15.58 15.27
N SER A 179 -37.68 -14.68 14.36
CA SER A 179 -36.43 -14.80 13.58
C SER A 179 -35.16 -14.73 14.43
N PHE A 180 -35.26 -14.36 15.72
CA PHE A 180 -34.14 -14.40 16.67
C PHE A 180 -34.10 -15.65 17.56
N VAL A 181 -35.07 -16.56 17.42
CA VAL A 181 -35.09 -17.87 18.07
C VAL A 181 -34.05 -18.78 17.40
N LEU A 182 -33.21 -19.41 18.22
CA LEU A 182 -32.21 -20.38 17.77
C LEU A 182 -32.71 -21.82 17.92
N ARG A 183 -33.47 -22.10 18.98
CA ARG A 183 -33.96 -23.43 19.32
C ARG A 183 -35.24 -23.29 20.13
N GLN A 184 -36.20 -24.15 19.84
CA GLN A 184 -37.38 -24.39 20.66
C GLN A 184 -37.38 -25.87 21.03
N THR A 185 -37.53 -26.20 22.30
CA THR A 185 -37.50 -27.60 22.74
C THR A 185 -38.62 -27.89 23.72
N PRO A 186 -39.43 -28.92 23.47
CA PRO A 186 -40.49 -29.33 24.39
C PRO A 186 -39.89 -29.73 25.74
N THR A 187 -40.42 -29.18 26.81
CA THR A 187 -40.14 -29.62 28.18
C THR A 187 -41.14 -30.70 28.58
N LYS A 188 -40.80 -31.47 29.62
CA LYS A 188 -41.64 -32.56 30.15
C LYS A 188 -43.04 -32.11 30.58
N ASN A 189 -43.25 -30.82 30.80
CA ASN A 189 -44.51 -30.25 31.28
C ASN A 189 -45.37 -29.66 30.13
N GLY A 190 -45.06 -29.97 28.87
CA GLY A 190 -45.78 -29.44 27.70
C GLY A 190 -45.40 -28.02 27.28
N ALA A 191 -44.69 -27.26 28.12
CA ALA A 191 -44.13 -25.95 27.76
C ALA A 191 -42.89 -26.09 26.87
N SER A 192 -42.62 -25.14 25.96
CA SER A 192 -41.40 -25.14 25.15
C SER A 192 -40.32 -24.23 25.74
N GLU A 193 -39.09 -24.74 25.93
CA GLU A 193 -37.90 -23.93 26.20
C GLU A 193 -37.46 -23.22 24.92
N ILE A 194 -37.56 -21.89 24.88
CA ILE A 194 -37.15 -21.06 23.74
C ILE A 194 -35.78 -20.42 24.03
N VAL A 195 -34.78 -20.75 23.21
CA VAL A 195 -33.44 -20.16 23.29
C VAL A 195 -33.28 -19.08 22.21
N ARG A 196 -33.04 -17.84 22.64
CA ARG A 196 -32.82 -16.69 21.76
C ARG A 196 -31.37 -16.20 21.81
N ARG A 197 -30.93 -15.52 20.75
CA ARG A 197 -29.63 -14.82 20.71
C ARG A 197 -29.82 -13.36 20.35
N PHE A 198 -29.39 -12.46 21.23
CA PHE A 198 -29.52 -11.00 21.04
C PHE A 198 -28.24 -10.32 20.54
N ARG A 199 -27.16 -11.06 20.28
CA ARG A 199 -25.86 -10.51 19.85
C ARG A 199 -25.39 -11.11 18.54
N ASN A 200 -24.75 -10.28 17.73
CA ASN A 200 -24.09 -10.67 16.47
C ASN A 200 -23.00 -11.73 16.69
N ARG A 201 -22.74 -12.50 15.63
CA ARG A 201 -21.57 -13.39 15.48
C ARG A 201 -20.73 -12.95 14.29
N GLU A 202 -19.56 -13.58 14.14
CA GLU A 202 -18.71 -13.40 12.96
C GLU A 202 -19.53 -13.72 11.69
N GLY A 203 -19.61 -12.77 10.76
CA GLY A 203 -20.40 -12.89 9.52
C GLY A 203 -21.90 -12.58 9.63
N ASP A 204 -22.44 -12.35 10.83
CA ASP A 204 -23.87 -12.04 11.05
C ASP A 204 -24.06 -10.65 11.67
N TYR A 205 -24.73 -9.78 10.91
CA TYR A 205 -24.99 -8.38 11.27
C TYR A 205 -26.47 -8.06 11.53
N SER A 206 -27.35 -9.06 11.53
CA SER A 206 -28.82 -8.91 11.67
C SER A 206 -29.31 -8.32 12.99
N ARG A 207 -28.43 -8.11 13.98
CA ARG A 207 -28.75 -7.49 15.28
C ARG A 207 -27.96 -6.21 15.49
N SER A 208 -27.51 -5.59 14.40
CA SER A 208 -26.78 -4.32 14.41
C SER A 208 -27.77 -3.17 14.42
N LEU A 209 -27.83 -2.44 15.53
CA LEU A 209 -28.73 -1.30 15.70
C LEU A 209 -28.01 0.02 15.47
N LEU A 210 -28.74 1.01 14.94
CA LEU A 210 -28.23 2.38 14.90
C LEU A 210 -28.31 3.00 16.28
N ARG A 211 -27.47 4.01 16.50
CA ARG A 211 -27.47 4.78 17.73
C ARG A 211 -28.78 5.55 17.92
N ASP A 212 -29.32 6.07 16.82
CA ASP A 212 -30.54 6.87 16.86
C ASP A 212 -31.75 5.99 17.21
N ASP A 213 -31.78 4.72 16.77
CA ASP A 213 -32.78 3.72 17.18
C ASP A 213 -32.77 3.51 18.70
N LEU A 214 -31.58 3.36 19.29
CA LEU A 214 -31.42 3.17 20.73
C LEU A 214 -31.68 4.43 21.54
N ALA A 215 -31.47 5.60 20.95
CA ALA A 215 -31.85 6.88 21.55
C ALA A 215 -33.38 7.07 21.52
N ALA A 216 -34.05 6.63 20.45
CA ALA A 216 -35.50 6.60 20.36
C ALA A 216 -36.10 5.62 21.37
N GLU A 217 -35.53 4.41 21.50
CA GLU A 217 -35.93 3.45 22.54
C GLU A 217 -35.79 4.05 23.94
N MET A 218 -34.67 4.71 24.24
CA MET A 218 -34.48 5.38 25.53
C MET A 218 -35.56 6.44 25.78
N ARG A 219 -35.88 7.29 24.80
CA ARG A 219 -36.98 8.26 24.95
C ARG A 219 -38.32 7.58 25.20
N ALA A 220 -38.63 6.52 24.46
CA ALA A 220 -39.86 5.75 24.65
C ALA A 220 -39.96 5.14 26.06
N LEU A 221 -38.84 4.66 26.62
CA LEU A 221 -38.76 4.18 28.00
C LEU A 221 -39.12 5.28 29.01
N PHE A 222 -38.52 6.47 28.90
CA PHE A 222 -38.85 7.57 29.81
C PHE A 222 -40.32 8.02 29.67
N THR A 223 -40.84 8.10 28.44
CA THR A 223 -42.26 8.43 28.21
C THR A 223 -43.20 7.38 28.83
N ALA A 224 -42.92 6.09 28.66
CA ALA A 224 -43.72 5.02 29.25
C ALA A 224 -43.65 5.02 30.78
N GLN A 225 -42.46 5.17 31.36
CA GLN A 225 -42.28 5.22 32.81
C GLN A 225 -42.94 6.47 33.43
N ALA A 226 -42.93 7.60 32.74
CA ALA A 226 -43.67 8.80 33.15
C ALA A 226 -45.19 8.57 33.15
N ARG A 227 -45.72 7.87 32.13
CA ARG A 227 -47.14 7.47 32.08
C ARG A 227 -47.53 6.58 33.27
N PHE A 228 -46.62 5.74 33.75
CA PHE A 228 -46.80 4.93 34.96
C PHE A 228 -46.48 5.69 36.26
N GLN A 229 -46.39 7.03 36.22
CA GLN A 229 -46.15 7.90 37.38
C GLN A 229 -44.85 7.56 38.15
N SER A 230 -43.79 7.17 37.42
CA SER A 230 -42.49 6.87 38.01
C SER A 230 -41.83 8.11 38.63
N ALA A 231 -41.61 8.11 39.94
CA ALA A 231 -40.92 9.19 40.66
C ALA A 231 -39.42 9.32 40.31
N ILE A 232 -38.82 8.31 39.66
CA ILE A 232 -37.39 8.23 39.37
C ILE A 232 -37.04 8.57 37.90
N ALA A 233 -38.01 8.50 36.99
CA ALA A 233 -37.80 8.73 35.55
C ALA A 233 -37.92 10.23 35.20
N THR A 234 -37.07 11.06 35.79
CA THR A 234 -37.13 12.53 35.64
C THR A 234 -36.56 13.03 34.30
N ALA A 235 -37.01 14.21 33.86
CA ALA A 235 -36.48 14.88 32.67
C ALA A 235 -34.99 15.24 32.80
N ASP A 236 -34.55 15.58 34.02
CA ASP A 236 -33.15 15.86 34.33
C ASP A 236 -32.27 14.61 34.16
N LEU A 237 -32.72 13.46 34.68
CA LEU A 237 -32.04 12.19 34.48
C LEU A 237 -31.96 11.83 33.00
N GLN A 238 -33.07 11.99 32.26
CA GLN A 238 -33.12 11.73 30.82
C GLN A 238 -32.09 12.58 30.06
N THR A 239 -32.00 13.87 30.37
CA THR A 239 -31.08 14.81 29.72
C THR A 239 -29.63 14.50 30.05
N ALA A 240 -29.31 14.34 31.33
CA ALA A 240 -27.97 14.01 31.80
C ALA A 240 -27.50 12.66 31.21
N PHE A 241 -28.36 11.64 31.24
CA PHE A 241 -28.07 10.33 30.69
C PHE A 241 -27.87 10.38 29.17
N THR A 242 -28.72 11.10 28.43
CA THR A 242 -28.61 11.24 26.96
C THR A 242 -27.25 11.82 26.57
N LYS A 243 -26.84 12.89 27.23
CA LYS A 243 -25.54 13.55 27.03
C LYS A 243 -24.40 12.56 27.28
N ALA A 244 -24.43 11.79 28.36
CA ALA A 244 -23.37 10.83 28.66
C ALA A 244 -23.38 9.62 27.70
N ALA A 245 -24.53 9.01 27.46
CA ALA A 245 -24.68 7.75 26.74
C ALA A 245 -24.40 7.90 25.24
N PHE A 246 -24.92 8.94 24.61
CA PHE A 246 -24.95 9.06 23.15
C PHE A 246 -23.91 10.02 22.56
N PHE A 247 -23.19 10.78 23.40
CA PHE A 247 -22.14 11.69 22.93
C PHE A 247 -21.06 11.00 22.09
N GLN A 248 -20.73 11.64 20.97
CA GLN A 248 -19.66 11.25 20.06
C GLN A 248 -18.82 12.49 19.74
N ARG A 249 -17.50 12.34 19.83
CA ARG A 249 -16.59 13.42 19.43
C ARG A 249 -16.67 13.62 17.91
N PRO A 250 -16.66 14.88 17.43
CA PRO A 250 -16.69 15.18 16.01
C PRO A 250 -15.46 14.62 15.31
N LEU A 251 -15.56 14.47 13.98
CA LEU A 251 -14.41 14.16 13.15
C LEU A 251 -13.42 15.33 13.16
N GLN A 252 -12.16 15.00 12.93
CA GLN A 252 -11.11 16.00 12.78
C GLN A 252 -11.15 16.56 11.37
N ASP A 253 -11.05 17.90 11.25
CA ASP A 253 -10.99 18.58 9.96
C ASP A 253 -9.70 18.22 9.21
N SER A 254 -9.80 18.13 7.88
CA SER A 254 -8.70 17.75 7.00
C SER A 254 -7.93 18.96 6.45
N GLU A 255 -8.35 20.18 6.78
CA GLU A 255 -7.77 21.43 6.28
C GLU A 255 -6.27 21.58 6.58
N LYS A 256 -5.81 20.99 7.69
CA LYS A 256 -4.37 20.96 8.08
C LYS A 256 -3.55 19.94 7.29
N LEU A 257 -4.20 19.04 6.56
CA LEU A 257 -3.55 18.02 5.73
C LEU A 257 -3.41 18.45 4.26
N VAL A 258 -4.03 19.57 3.90
CA VAL A 258 -3.93 20.17 2.57
C VAL A 258 -2.56 20.83 2.45
N GLY A 259 -1.76 20.39 1.48
CA GLY A 259 -0.43 20.96 1.22
C GLY A 259 -0.48 22.32 0.51
N PRO A 260 0.64 23.05 0.50
CA PRO A 260 0.77 24.33 -0.17
C PRO A 260 0.74 24.20 -1.71
N CYS A 261 0.39 25.30 -2.37
CA CYS A 261 0.48 25.44 -3.82
C CYS A 261 1.95 25.59 -4.26
N PRO A 262 2.35 24.99 -5.40
CA PRO A 262 3.71 25.15 -5.93
C PRO A 262 4.02 26.55 -6.49
N PHE A 263 2.99 27.36 -6.81
CA PHE A 263 3.14 28.72 -7.34
C PHE A 263 3.01 29.79 -6.24
N GLU A 264 2.00 29.62 -5.38
CA GLU A 264 1.68 30.53 -4.28
C GLU A 264 1.95 29.79 -2.96
N VAL A 265 3.19 29.88 -2.44
CA VAL A 265 3.66 29.00 -1.35
C VAL A 265 2.89 29.20 -0.04
N ASP A 266 2.40 30.41 0.20
CA ASP A 266 1.59 30.76 1.37
C ASP A 266 0.12 30.30 1.25
N GLU A 267 -0.30 29.89 0.05
CA GLU A 267 -1.66 29.46 -0.23
C GLU A 267 -1.81 27.93 -0.20
N LYS A 268 -2.91 27.46 0.37
CA LYS A 268 -3.27 26.04 0.31
C LYS A 268 -3.81 25.67 -1.07
N ARG A 269 -3.65 24.39 -1.45
CA ARG A 269 -4.24 23.85 -2.68
C ARG A 269 -5.77 23.96 -2.66
N ALA A 270 -6.35 24.29 -3.82
CA ALA A 270 -7.77 24.43 -4.03
C ALA A 270 -8.54 23.13 -3.72
N PRO A 271 -9.80 23.18 -3.29
CA PRO A 271 -10.67 22.01 -3.33
C PRO A 271 -10.88 21.54 -4.78
N LYS A 272 -10.91 20.21 -5.02
CA LYS A 272 -11.13 19.66 -6.38
C LYS A 272 -12.46 20.06 -7.02
N ARG A 273 -13.43 20.44 -6.18
CA ARG A 273 -14.80 20.84 -6.51
C ARG A 273 -15.02 22.34 -6.31
N GLY A 274 -13.94 23.12 -6.22
CA GLY A 274 -14.00 24.58 -6.22
C GLY A 274 -14.23 25.13 -7.63
N TYR A 275 -14.96 26.25 -7.71
CA TYR A 275 -15.34 26.88 -8.97
C TYR A 275 -14.12 27.19 -9.85
N SER A 276 -13.13 27.91 -9.31
CA SER A 276 -11.99 28.35 -10.12
C SER A 276 -11.10 27.18 -10.54
N PHE A 277 -10.97 26.14 -9.72
CA PHE A 277 -10.20 24.95 -10.08
C PHE A 277 -10.89 24.07 -11.12
N GLU A 278 -12.22 23.91 -11.05
CA GLU A 278 -12.99 23.20 -12.06
C GLU A 278 -12.96 23.95 -13.41
N LEU A 279 -13.16 25.27 -13.40
CA LEU A 279 -13.10 26.09 -14.60
C LEU A 279 -11.69 26.10 -15.22
N PHE A 280 -10.65 26.19 -14.40
CA PHE A 280 -9.25 26.07 -14.84
C PHE A 280 -9.02 24.76 -15.59
N ARG A 281 -9.49 23.63 -15.04
CA ARG A 281 -9.35 22.32 -15.68
C ARG A 281 -10.14 22.22 -16.98
N PHE A 282 -11.34 22.80 -17.00
CA PHE A 282 -12.21 22.81 -18.16
C PHE A 282 -11.57 23.58 -19.33
N LEU A 283 -11.16 24.83 -19.11
CA LEU A 283 -10.52 25.65 -20.13
C LEU A 283 -9.15 25.11 -20.56
N SER A 284 -8.34 24.62 -19.62
CA SER A 284 -7.07 23.96 -19.95
C SER A 284 -7.28 22.80 -20.93
N ARG A 285 -8.40 22.08 -20.79
CA ARG A 285 -8.72 20.98 -21.70
C ARG A 285 -9.30 21.46 -23.03
N LEU A 286 -10.19 22.46 -23.01
CA LEU A 286 -10.76 23.05 -24.24
C LEU A 286 -9.69 23.63 -25.16
N ASN A 287 -8.65 24.28 -24.61
CA ASN A 287 -7.53 24.81 -25.41
C ASN A 287 -6.70 23.72 -26.11
N HIS A 288 -6.89 22.45 -25.74
CA HIS A 288 -6.28 21.29 -26.41
C HIS A 288 -7.28 20.49 -27.25
N VAL A 289 -8.53 20.94 -27.38
CA VAL A 289 -9.51 20.31 -28.28
C VAL A 289 -9.21 20.78 -29.70
N THR A 290 -8.98 19.80 -30.58
CA THR A 290 -8.77 20.01 -32.01
C THR A 290 -9.99 19.56 -32.78
N LEU A 291 -10.46 20.43 -33.67
CA LEU A 291 -11.51 20.17 -34.65
C LEU A 291 -10.87 19.84 -35.99
N ARG A 292 -11.45 18.90 -36.72
CA ARG A 292 -11.07 18.59 -38.10
C ARG A 292 -12.24 18.86 -39.03
N ASP A 293 -12.01 19.75 -39.98
CA ASP A 293 -12.93 20.10 -41.06
C ASP A 293 -12.30 19.63 -42.39
N GLY A 294 -12.70 18.45 -42.86
CA GLY A 294 -12.08 17.80 -44.02
C GLY A 294 -10.59 17.49 -43.78
N LYS A 295 -9.70 18.20 -44.49
CA LYS A 295 -8.24 18.05 -44.37
C LYS A 295 -7.58 19.03 -43.39
N GLN A 296 -8.29 20.05 -42.91
CA GLN A 296 -7.72 21.06 -42.02
C GLN A 296 -8.02 20.74 -40.56
N GLU A 297 -7.01 20.92 -39.70
CA GLU A 297 -7.15 20.81 -38.25
C GLU A 297 -6.96 22.18 -37.60
N ARG A 298 -7.86 22.57 -36.71
CA ARG A 298 -7.79 23.82 -35.95
C ARG A 298 -8.19 23.62 -34.50
N THR A 299 -7.72 24.51 -33.62
CA THR A 299 -8.21 24.60 -32.24
C THR A 299 -9.45 25.50 -32.16
N LEU A 300 -10.11 25.49 -31.00
CA LEU A 300 -11.21 26.42 -30.73
C LEU A 300 -10.73 27.87 -30.74
N THR A 301 -11.53 28.77 -31.31
CA THR A 301 -11.29 30.21 -31.27
C THR A 301 -11.62 30.81 -29.90
N ARG A 302 -11.18 32.05 -29.65
CA ARG A 302 -11.49 32.76 -28.41
C ARG A 302 -13.00 32.89 -28.17
N ASP A 303 -13.77 33.15 -29.22
CA ASP A 303 -15.22 33.31 -29.11
C ASP A 303 -15.92 31.96 -28.89
N GLU A 304 -15.44 30.89 -29.55
CA GLU A 304 -15.90 29.53 -29.29
C GLU A 304 -15.60 29.10 -27.84
N LEU A 305 -14.42 29.46 -27.30
CA LEU A 305 -14.07 29.21 -25.90
C LEU A 305 -14.97 29.97 -24.92
N ALA A 306 -15.23 31.25 -25.18
CA ALA A 306 -16.13 32.06 -24.37
C ALA A 306 -17.55 31.48 -24.37
N LEU A 307 -18.05 31.09 -25.56
CA LEU A 307 -19.36 30.46 -25.71
C LEU A 307 -19.43 29.11 -24.98
N ALA A 308 -18.40 28.27 -25.10
CA ALA A 308 -18.30 27.00 -24.40
C ALA A 308 -18.36 27.18 -22.86
N ALA A 309 -17.70 28.21 -22.33
CA ALA A 309 -17.61 28.48 -20.90
C ALA A 309 -18.76 29.32 -20.30
N ALA A 310 -19.60 29.95 -21.11
CA ALA A 310 -20.63 30.90 -20.65
C ALA A 310 -21.58 30.36 -19.56
N ASP A 311 -22.00 29.09 -19.69
CA ASP A 311 -22.93 28.43 -18.75
C ASP A 311 -22.22 27.36 -17.90
N PHE A 312 -20.93 27.58 -17.61
CA PHE A 312 -20.16 26.61 -16.84
C PHE A 312 -20.79 26.40 -15.46
N GLY A 313 -21.12 25.14 -15.15
CA GLY A 313 -21.85 24.78 -13.94
C GLY A 313 -23.37 24.68 -14.08
N ALA A 314 -23.96 24.91 -15.27
CA ALA A 314 -25.37 24.58 -15.50
C ALA A 314 -25.65 23.07 -15.41
N ALA A 315 -24.75 22.27 -15.94
CA ALA A 315 -24.77 20.82 -15.82
C ALA A 315 -23.45 20.34 -15.22
N ALA A 316 -23.51 19.27 -14.42
CA ALA A 316 -22.31 18.66 -13.86
C ALA A 316 -21.40 18.05 -14.94
N LYS A 317 -21.99 17.49 -16.00
CA LYS A 317 -21.31 16.88 -17.14
C LYS A 317 -21.39 17.82 -18.35
N VAL A 318 -20.26 18.02 -19.03
CA VAL A 318 -20.19 18.72 -20.31
C VAL A 318 -19.71 17.72 -21.34
N SER A 319 -20.63 17.12 -22.11
CA SER A 319 -20.30 16.15 -23.14
C SER A 319 -19.84 16.82 -24.44
N PHE A 320 -19.15 16.06 -25.30
CA PHE A 320 -18.81 16.55 -26.64
C PHE A 320 -20.05 16.85 -27.48
N THR A 321 -21.14 16.08 -27.32
CA THR A 321 -22.43 16.39 -27.96
C THR A 321 -23.00 17.74 -27.49
N ALA A 322 -22.95 18.03 -26.19
CA ALA A 322 -23.40 19.31 -25.66
C ALA A 322 -22.52 20.47 -26.16
N LEU A 323 -21.20 20.25 -26.22
CA LEU A 323 -20.25 21.21 -26.78
C LEU A 323 -20.51 21.48 -28.27
N ARG A 324 -20.71 20.44 -29.08
CA ARG A 324 -21.06 20.55 -30.51
C ARG A 324 -22.30 21.40 -30.73
N LYS A 325 -23.38 21.10 -30.00
CA LYS A 325 -24.63 21.86 -30.07
C LYS A 325 -24.42 23.33 -29.69
N LYS A 326 -23.63 23.58 -28.65
CA LYS A 326 -23.37 24.93 -28.16
C LYS A 326 -22.52 25.75 -29.13
N LEU A 327 -21.52 25.14 -29.73
CA LEU A 327 -20.64 25.75 -30.73
C LEU A 327 -21.26 25.80 -32.13
N LYS A 328 -22.45 25.20 -32.33
CA LYS A 328 -23.15 25.10 -33.63
C LYS A 328 -22.26 24.50 -34.72
N LEU A 329 -21.48 23.47 -34.38
CA LEU A 329 -20.57 22.82 -35.34
C LEU A 329 -21.35 21.90 -36.29
N PRO A 330 -21.03 21.90 -37.61
CA PRO A 330 -21.57 20.96 -38.58
C PRO A 330 -21.32 19.49 -38.22
N GLU A 331 -22.16 18.57 -38.73
CA GLU A 331 -21.93 17.13 -38.56
C GLU A 331 -20.66 16.63 -39.27
N THR A 332 -20.20 17.35 -40.29
CA THR A 332 -18.95 17.07 -41.01
C THR A 332 -17.69 17.38 -40.20
N THR A 333 -17.79 18.20 -39.15
CA THR A 333 -16.68 18.53 -38.25
C THR A 333 -16.45 17.43 -37.24
N VAL A 334 -15.23 16.92 -37.10
CA VAL A 334 -14.90 15.85 -36.15
C VAL A 334 -14.01 16.35 -35.01
N PHE A 335 -14.30 15.96 -33.77
CA PHE A 335 -13.37 16.16 -32.65
C PHE A 335 -12.22 15.14 -32.75
N VAL A 336 -10.98 15.61 -32.94
CA VAL A 336 -9.83 14.73 -33.13
C VAL A 336 -9.60 13.86 -31.89
N GLY A 337 -9.64 12.54 -32.08
CA GLY A 337 -9.44 11.55 -31.00
C GLY A 337 -10.70 11.18 -30.22
N VAL A 338 -11.88 11.61 -30.66
CA VAL A 338 -13.19 11.20 -30.13
C VAL A 338 -14.00 10.57 -31.26
N LYS A 339 -14.54 9.38 -31.05
CA LYS A 339 -15.44 8.74 -32.02
C LYS A 339 -16.84 9.34 -31.93
N ALA A 340 -17.55 9.41 -33.04
CA ALA A 340 -18.90 10.00 -33.11
C ALA A 340 -19.90 9.33 -32.14
N ASP A 341 -19.84 8.00 -32.00
CA ASP A 341 -20.67 7.20 -31.09
C ASP A 341 -20.29 7.34 -29.59
N GLU A 342 -19.14 7.95 -29.32
CA GLU A 342 -18.63 8.22 -27.97
C GLU A 342 -18.90 9.66 -27.51
N GLU A 343 -19.31 10.58 -28.40
CA GLU A 343 -19.48 12.01 -28.07
C GLU A 343 -20.48 12.27 -26.94
N SER A 344 -21.54 11.46 -26.85
CA SER A 344 -22.57 11.56 -25.81
C SER A 344 -22.09 10.98 -24.47
N LYS A 345 -21.21 9.98 -24.53
CA LYS A 345 -20.67 9.25 -23.37
C LYS A 345 -19.51 10.01 -22.72
N LEU A 346 -18.63 10.61 -23.51
CA LEU A 346 -17.42 11.27 -23.03
C LEU A 346 -17.71 12.69 -22.54
N ASP A 347 -17.17 13.04 -21.37
CA ASP A 347 -17.08 14.41 -20.89
C ASP A 347 -15.77 15.04 -21.40
N VAL A 348 -15.80 16.33 -21.71
CA VAL A 348 -14.67 17.05 -22.31
C VAL A 348 -13.41 16.92 -21.44
N VAL A 349 -13.55 16.94 -20.11
CA VAL A 349 -12.44 16.94 -19.13
C VAL A 349 -11.98 15.54 -18.76
N ALA A 350 -12.84 14.51 -18.85
CA ALA A 350 -12.43 13.12 -18.60
C ALA A 350 -13.35 12.08 -19.24
N ARG A 351 -12.78 10.90 -19.54
CA ARG A 351 -13.50 9.77 -20.17
C ARG A 351 -14.75 9.28 -19.43
N SER A 352 -14.84 9.51 -18.13
CA SER A 352 -16.00 9.16 -17.28
C SER A 352 -16.40 10.31 -16.33
N GLY A 353 -15.98 11.54 -16.63
CA GLY A 353 -16.03 12.67 -15.70
C GLY A 353 -17.32 13.48 -15.67
N LYS A 354 -17.38 14.37 -14.68
CA LYS A 354 -18.30 15.51 -14.57
C LYS A 354 -17.44 16.77 -14.49
N ALA A 355 -17.29 17.51 -15.59
CA ALA A 355 -16.42 18.68 -15.69
C ALA A 355 -16.68 19.76 -14.61
N ALA A 356 -17.92 19.90 -14.16
CA ALA A 356 -18.37 20.97 -13.26
C ALA A 356 -19.21 20.43 -12.08
N GLU A 357 -18.89 19.24 -11.55
CA GLU A 357 -19.71 18.60 -10.50
C GLU A 357 -19.89 19.47 -9.26
N GLY A 358 -18.82 20.13 -8.80
CA GLY A 358 -18.85 21.00 -7.64
C GLY A 358 -19.67 22.25 -7.91
N THR A 359 -19.32 22.92 -9.01
CA THR A 359 -19.96 24.17 -9.45
C THR A 359 -21.46 23.98 -9.65
N ALA A 360 -21.89 22.92 -10.34
CA ALA A 360 -23.30 22.65 -10.60
C ALA A 360 -24.09 22.33 -9.32
N ARG A 361 -23.49 21.64 -8.35
CA ARG A 361 -24.13 21.39 -7.05
C ARG A 361 -24.26 22.66 -6.23
N LEU A 362 -23.23 23.51 -6.20
CA LEU A 362 -23.32 24.81 -5.53
C LEU A 362 -24.40 25.67 -6.18
N ARG A 363 -24.41 25.76 -7.51
CA ARG A 363 -25.44 26.49 -8.25
C ARG A 363 -26.84 26.00 -7.89
N SER A 364 -27.11 24.70 -7.99
CA SER A 364 -28.43 24.14 -7.66
C SER A 364 -28.86 24.50 -6.24
N VAL A 365 -28.01 24.30 -5.23
CA VAL A 365 -28.38 24.63 -3.83
C VAL A 365 -28.63 26.12 -3.64
N ILE A 366 -27.84 26.98 -4.26
CA ILE A 366 -27.95 28.44 -4.12
C ILE A 366 -29.18 28.97 -4.86
N VAL A 367 -29.42 28.49 -6.09
CA VAL A 367 -30.58 28.90 -6.90
C VAL A 367 -31.88 28.40 -6.28
N ASP A 368 -31.92 27.16 -5.78
CA ASP A 368 -33.09 26.60 -5.07
C ASP A 368 -33.47 27.45 -3.84
N ALA A 369 -32.49 28.04 -3.15
CA ALA A 369 -32.69 28.77 -1.90
C ALA A 369 -32.86 30.29 -2.07
N LEU A 370 -32.13 30.91 -3.02
CA LEU A 370 -31.98 32.36 -3.13
C LEU A 370 -32.18 32.91 -4.56
N GLY A 371 -32.43 32.04 -5.54
CA GLY A 371 -32.66 32.40 -6.94
C GLY A 371 -31.39 32.67 -7.76
N GLU A 372 -31.57 32.88 -9.07
CA GLU A 372 -30.47 33.06 -10.05
C GLU A 372 -29.67 34.35 -9.84
N LEU A 373 -30.31 35.42 -9.33
CA LEU A 373 -29.63 36.69 -9.03
C LEU A 373 -28.51 36.51 -7.99
N ALA A 374 -28.76 35.69 -6.95
CA ALA A 374 -27.77 35.39 -5.93
C ALA A 374 -26.58 34.61 -6.49
N TRP A 375 -26.84 33.66 -7.41
CA TRP A 375 -25.78 32.95 -8.11
C TRP A 375 -24.96 33.88 -9.01
N GLY A 376 -25.61 34.76 -9.78
CA GLY A 376 -24.95 35.77 -10.60
C GLY A 376 -24.03 36.69 -9.79
N ALA A 377 -24.50 37.18 -8.63
CA ALA A 377 -23.69 38.00 -7.73
C ALA A 377 -22.43 37.26 -7.21
N LEU A 378 -22.53 35.96 -6.93
CA LEU A 378 -21.39 35.15 -6.50
C LEU A 378 -20.40 34.86 -7.63
N LEU A 379 -20.85 34.80 -8.89
CA LEU A 379 -19.94 34.69 -10.05
C LEU A 379 -19.08 35.94 -10.25
N CYS A 380 -19.56 37.11 -9.82
CA CYS A 380 -18.76 38.34 -9.75
C CYS A 380 -17.72 38.33 -8.61
N SER A 381 -17.74 37.32 -7.73
CA SER A 381 -16.80 37.16 -6.61
C SER A 381 -16.37 35.69 -6.47
N PRO A 382 -15.64 35.13 -7.44
CA PRO A 382 -15.25 33.71 -7.45
C PRO A 382 -14.43 33.29 -6.21
N GLU A 383 -13.75 34.23 -5.55
CA GLU A 383 -13.08 34.05 -4.26
C GLU A 383 -14.02 33.46 -3.20
N LYS A 384 -15.26 33.97 -3.12
CA LYS A 384 -16.26 33.52 -2.15
C LYS A 384 -16.72 32.10 -2.47
N LEU A 385 -16.96 31.80 -3.75
CA LEU A 385 -17.33 30.44 -4.19
C LEU A 385 -16.23 29.42 -3.87
N ASP A 386 -14.97 29.79 -4.09
CA ASP A 386 -13.84 28.94 -3.74
C ASP A 386 -13.73 28.72 -2.23
N LYS A 387 -13.98 29.76 -1.42
CA LYS A 387 -13.94 29.64 0.04
C LYS A 387 -15.07 28.78 0.59
N ILE A 388 -16.29 28.91 0.05
CA ILE A 388 -17.42 28.04 0.36
C ILE A 388 -17.05 26.58 0.05
N ALA A 389 -16.50 26.33 -1.14
CA ALA A 389 -16.06 24.99 -1.53
C ALA A 389 -14.96 24.46 -0.60
N GLU A 390 -14.03 25.31 -0.14
CA GLU A 390 -12.95 24.93 0.78
C GLU A 390 -13.50 24.48 2.14
N VAL A 391 -14.40 25.28 2.73
CA VAL A 391 -15.04 25.00 4.03
C VAL A 391 -15.80 23.68 3.95
N ILE A 392 -16.63 23.51 2.92
CA ILE A 392 -17.42 22.29 2.70
C ILE A 392 -16.51 21.08 2.44
N SER A 393 -15.39 21.24 1.73
CA SER A 393 -14.51 20.12 1.38
C SER A 393 -13.67 19.61 2.55
N PHE A 394 -13.23 20.51 3.44
CA PHE A 394 -12.19 20.18 4.41
C PHE A 394 -12.65 20.20 5.87
N ARG A 395 -13.80 20.81 6.20
CA ARG A 395 -14.40 20.72 7.54
C ARG A 395 -15.38 19.56 7.61
N SER A 396 -15.41 18.83 8.72
CA SER A 396 -16.22 17.60 8.84
C SER A 396 -17.45 17.72 9.72
N ASP A 397 -17.48 18.70 10.63
CA ASP A 397 -18.59 18.93 11.57
C ASP A 397 -19.52 20.02 11.04
N ILE A 398 -20.83 19.83 11.17
CA ILE A 398 -21.86 20.75 10.62
C ILE A 398 -21.78 22.12 11.31
N GLY A 399 -21.56 22.18 12.62
CA GLY A 399 -21.39 23.46 13.33
C GLY A 399 -20.18 24.22 12.84
N ARG A 400 -19.04 23.52 12.66
CA ARG A 400 -17.82 24.13 12.09
C ARG A 400 -17.97 24.55 10.63
N ILE A 401 -18.80 23.86 9.85
CA ILE A 401 -19.11 24.27 8.47
C ILE A 401 -19.90 25.57 8.52
N SER A 402 -20.95 25.66 9.33
CA SER A 402 -21.74 26.88 9.51
C SER A 402 -20.86 28.06 9.95
N GLU A 403 -20.04 27.89 10.99
CA GLU A 403 -19.06 28.90 11.43
C GLU A 403 -18.09 29.32 10.31
N GLY A 404 -17.64 28.36 9.49
CA GLY A 404 -16.72 28.62 8.39
C GLY A 404 -17.34 29.36 7.22
N LEU A 405 -18.61 29.09 6.94
CA LEU A 405 -19.37 29.80 5.91
C LEU A 405 -19.65 31.24 6.33
N ALA A 406 -19.99 31.46 7.61
CA ALA A 406 -20.12 32.80 8.17
C ALA A 406 -18.79 33.58 8.08
N GLN A 407 -17.66 32.94 8.46
CA GLN A 407 -16.32 33.51 8.31
C GLN A 407 -15.91 33.79 6.85
N ALA A 408 -16.52 33.09 5.88
CA ALA A 408 -16.31 33.32 4.45
C ALA A 408 -17.11 34.51 3.91
N GLY A 409 -17.87 35.22 4.76
CA GLY A 409 -18.68 36.37 4.36
C GLY A 409 -20.01 36.00 3.69
N CYS A 410 -20.54 34.80 3.95
CA CYS A 410 -21.89 34.41 3.55
C CYS A 410 -22.92 35.05 4.49
N ASN A 411 -24.04 35.54 3.95
CA ASN A 411 -25.18 36.01 4.75
C ASN A 411 -25.92 34.82 5.39
N ALA A 412 -26.73 35.08 6.43
CA ALA A 412 -27.40 34.03 7.19
C ALA A 412 -28.27 33.08 6.32
N PRO A 413 -29.10 33.57 5.37
CA PRO A 413 -29.88 32.67 4.51
C PRO A 413 -29.03 31.71 3.68
N LEU A 414 -27.88 32.17 3.17
CA LEU A 414 -26.95 31.33 2.41
C LEU A 414 -26.24 30.32 3.31
N VAL A 415 -25.83 30.72 4.53
CA VAL A 415 -25.22 29.82 5.51
C VAL A 415 -26.19 28.69 5.87
N ASP A 416 -27.45 29.02 6.12
CA ASP A 416 -28.48 28.05 6.50
C ASP A 416 -28.75 27.06 5.37
N ALA A 417 -28.92 27.55 4.14
CA ALA A 417 -29.15 26.71 2.96
C ALA A 417 -27.97 25.74 2.69
N LEU A 418 -26.73 26.24 2.75
CA LEU A 418 -25.54 25.42 2.53
C LEU A 418 -25.31 24.42 3.69
N THR A 419 -25.61 24.81 4.92
CA THR A 419 -25.49 23.95 6.10
C THR A 419 -26.52 22.83 6.07
N ALA A 420 -27.78 23.13 5.70
CA ALA A 420 -28.83 22.13 5.50
C ALA A 420 -28.45 21.15 4.38
N ALA A 421 -28.02 21.67 3.22
CA ALA A 421 -27.56 20.84 2.11
C ALA A 421 -26.35 19.95 2.48
N ALA A 422 -25.44 20.45 3.32
CA ALA A 422 -24.34 19.66 3.86
C ALA A 422 -24.81 18.55 4.81
N SER A 423 -25.82 18.82 5.64
CA SER A 423 -26.45 17.84 6.54
C SER A 423 -27.19 16.74 5.77
N ASP A 424 -27.80 17.09 4.64
CA ASP A 424 -28.52 16.16 3.76
C ASP A 424 -27.60 15.32 2.86
N GLY A 425 -26.29 15.57 2.87
CA GLY A 425 -25.30 14.88 2.04
C GLY A 425 -25.24 15.36 0.59
N ARG A 426 -25.89 16.48 0.24
CA ARG A 426 -25.83 17.04 -1.14
C ARG A 426 -24.38 17.39 -1.55
N PHE A 427 -23.48 17.61 -0.60
CA PHE A 427 -22.07 17.91 -0.84
C PHE A 427 -21.09 16.73 -0.69
N ASP A 428 -21.55 15.48 -0.70
CA ASP A 428 -20.67 14.30 -0.56
C ASP A 428 -19.47 14.23 -1.52
N PRO A 429 -19.55 14.69 -2.79
CA PRO A 429 -18.38 14.68 -3.68
C PRO A 429 -17.33 15.74 -3.36
N PHE A 430 -17.61 16.70 -2.46
CA PHE A 430 -16.66 17.74 -2.06
C PHE A 430 -15.56 17.13 -1.20
N THR A 431 -14.60 16.50 -1.86
CA THR A 431 -13.47 15.83 -1.24
C THR A 431 -12.20 16.02 -2.06
N GLY A 432 -11.07 16.09 -1.36
CA GLY A 432 -9.75 16.15 -1.97
C GLY A 432 -9.34 17.53 -2.47
N ALA A 433 -8.03 17.73 -2.56
CA ALA A 433 -7.41 18.96 -3.05
C ALA A 433 -6.89 18.79 -4.48
N GLY A 434 -6.86 19.90 -5.23
CA GLY A 434 -6.18 20.05 -6.51
C GLY A 434 -4.66 20.07 -6.35
N HIS A 435 -3.96 20.46 -7.41
CA HIS A 435 -2.49 20.56 -7.41
C HIS A 435 -1.99 22.02 -7.24
N ILE A 436 -2.86 23.01 -7.44
CA ILE A 436 -2.59 24.45 -7.28
C ILE A 436 -3.65 25.08 -6.35
N SER A 437 -3.40 26.29 -5.85
CA SER A 437 -4.36 27.08 -5.07
C SER A 437 -5.47 27.65 -5.96
N SER A 438 -6.57 28.08 -5.33
CA SER A 438 -7.64 28.76 -6.07
C SER A 438 -7.18 30.11 -6.61
N LYS A 439 -6.32 30.83 -5.86
CA LYS A 439 -5.67 32.07 -6.31
C LYS A 439 -4.87 31.85 -7.60
N ALA A 440 -3.97 30.86 -7.60
CA ALA A 440 -3.18 30.55 -8.78
C ALA A 440 -4.06 30.11 -9.97
N ALA A 441 -5.11 29.33 -9.72
CA ALA A 441 -6.09 28.98 -10.76
C ALA A 441 -6.73 30.23 -11.37
N ARG A 442 -7.17 31.20 -10.55
CA ARG A 442 -7.74 32.47 -11.02
C ARG A 442 -6.75 33.30 -11.85
N ASN A 443 -5.50 33.37 -11.44
CA ASN A 443 -4.47 34.10 -12.20
C ASN A 443 -4.24 33.49 -13.59
N ILE A 444 -4.20 32.15 -13.67
CA ILE A 444 -4.01 31.41 -14.94
C ILE A 444 -5.25 31.48 -15.85
N LEU A 445 -6.46 31.62 -15.29
CA LEU A 445 -7.71 31.69 -16.07
C LEU A 445 -7.71 32.84 -17.09
N SER A 446 -7.02 33.95 -16.81
CA SER A 446 -6.94 35.10 -17.70
C SER A 446 -6.34 34.71 -19.07
N GLY A 447 -5.20 34.01 -19.07
CA GLY A 447 -4.54 33.52 -20.28
C GLY A 447 -5.30 32.36 -20.94
N LEU A 448 -5.85 31.44 -20.14
CA LEU A 448 -6.64 30.32 -20.70
C LEU A 448 -7.88 30.80 -21.47
N ARG A 449 -8.56 31.86 -21.01
CA ARG A 449 -9.68 32.49 -21.71
C ARG A 449 -9.29 33.13 -23.05
N GLN A 450 -8.00 33.44 -23.23
CA GLN A 450 -7.44 33.94 -24.48
C GLN A 450 -7.00 32.83 -25.45
N GLY A 451 -7.24 31.56 -25.09
CA GLY A 451 -6.83 30.40 -25.90
C GLY A 451 -5.37 29.98 -25.70
N MET A 452 -4.67 30.54 -24.70
CA MET A 452 -3.29 30.14 -24.40
C MET A 452 -3.26 28.70 -23.86
N THR A 453 -2.21 27.95 -24.22
CA THR A 453 -1.92 26.66 -23.59
C THR A 453 -1.49 26.85 -22.13
N TYR A 454 -1.57 25.80 -21.32
CA TYR A 454 -1.27 25.88 -19.88
C TYR A 454 0.11 26.47 -19.58
N ASP A 455 1.14 26.10 -20.33
CA ASP A 455 2.50 26.61 -20.20
C ASP A 455 2.58 28.12 -20.48
N LYS A 456 1.93 28.59 -21.55
CA LYS A 456 1.86 30.02 -21.90
C LYS A 456 1.04 30.82 -20.90
N ALA A 457 -0.09 30.28 -20.44
CA ALA A 457 -0.94 30.92 -19.44
C ALA A 457 -0.26 31.02 -18.07
N CYS A 458 0.56 30.02 -17.70
CA CYS A 458 1.43 30.12 -16.51
C CYS A 458 2.48 31.21 -16.70
N CYS A 459 3.18 31.23 -17.83
CA CYS A 459 4.19 32.25 -18.13
C CYS A 459 3.60 33.68 -18.08
N ALA A 460 2.41 33.89 -18.65
CA ALA A 460 1.70 35.17 -18.60
C ALA A 460 1.28 35.58 -17.17
N ALA A 461 1.14 34.61 -16.26
CA ALA A 461 0.86 34.83 -14.84
C ALA A 461 2.14 34.83 -13.97
N ASP A 462 3.32 34.92 -14.59
CA ASP A 462 4.64 34.85 -13.94
C ASP A 462 4.87 33.56 -13.13
N TYR A 463 4.35 32.44 -13.64
CA TYR A 463 4.51 31.12 -13.05
C TYR A 463 5.33 30.19 -13.95
N ASP A 464 6.27 29.46 -13.34
CA ASP A 464 6.95 28.34 -13.99
C ASP A 464 6.04 27.11 -14.02
N HIS A 465 5.49 26.78 -15.19
CA HIS A 465 4.61 25.62 -15.41
C HIS A 465 5.22 24.26 -15.02
N THR A 466 6.54 24.19 -14.84
CA THR A 466 7.26 22.99 -14.37
C THR A 466 7.52 22.99 -12.87
N ALA A 467 7.16 24.05 -12.15
CA ALA A 467 7.31 24.14 -10.71
C ALA A 467 6.54 23.01 -10.03
N SER A 468 7.18 22.41 -9.04
CA SER A 468 6.62 21.31 -8.27
C SER A 468 7.18 21.34 -6.86
N ARG A 469 6.48 20.73 -5.92
CA ARG A 469 6.91 20.66 -4.52
C ARG A 469 8.24 19.92 -4.36
N GLU A 470 8.59 19.06 -5.32
CA GLU A 470 9.82 18.28 -5.33
C GLU A 470 11.03 19.09 -5.84
N ARG A 471 10.80 20.07 -6.73
CA ARG A 471 11.88 20.85 -7.33
C ARG A 471 12.44 21.83 -6.30
N GLY A 472 13.75 21.76 -6.04
CA GLY A 472 14.39 22.56 -5.00
C GLY A 472 14.13 22.10 -3.56
N ALA A 473 13.36 21.01 -3.35
CA ALA A 473 13.04 20.51 -1.99
C ALA A 473 14.26 20.08 -1.17
N PHE A 474 15.37 19.81 -1.85
CA PHE A 474 16.65 19.40 -1.26
C PHE A 474 17.73 20.48 -1.38
N ASP A 475 17.37 21.67 -1.86
CA ASP A 475 18.28 22.79 -1.91
C ASP A 475 18.54 23.28 -0.49
N VAL A 476 19.74 23.00 0.00
CA VAL A 476 20.18 23.40 1.34
C VAL A 476 21.20 24.54 1.27
N GLY A 477 21.66 24.93 0.08
CA GLY A 477 22.82 25.80 -0.08
C GLY A 477 24.14 25.05 0.18
N GLY A 478 25.11 25.24 -0.72
CA GLY A 478 26.34 24.43 -0.80
C GLY A 478 26.18 23.18 -1.65
N HIS A 479 27.24 22.37 -1.74
CA HIS A 479 27.27 21.12 -2.52
C HIS A 479 28.10 20.03 -1.83
N GLY A 480 28.18 18.85 -2.45
CA GLY A 480 29.00 17.73 -1.99
C GLY A 480 28.46 17.05 -0.72
N ARG A 481 29.37 16.53 0.11
CA ARG A 481 29.04 15.73 1.31
C ARG A 481 28.18 16.51 2.31
N GLU A 482 28.48 17.79 2.52
CA GLU A 482 27.80 18.61 3.52
C GLU A 482 26.32 18.82 3.13
N ALA A 483 26.04 18.97 1.83
CA ALA A 483 24.66 19.06 1.35
C ALA A 483 23.85 17.80 1.69
N LEU A 484 24.39 16.60 1.44
CA LEU A 484 23.72 15.34 1.81
C LEU A 484 23.53 15.20 3.33
N LYS A 485 24.51 15.66 4.13
CA LYS A 485 24.42 15.65 5.58
C LYS A 485 23.29 16.58 6.07
N ARG A 486 23.19 17.79 5.51
CA ARG A 486 22.13 18.76 5.84
C ARG A 486 20.75 18.27 5.42
N ILE A 487 20.59 17.65 4.25
CA ILE A 487 19.33 17.01 3.83
C ILE A 487 18.83 16.01 4.88
N LEU A 488 19.74 15.23 5.47
CA LEU A 488 19.42 14.25 6.52
C LEU A 488 19.15 14.90 7.88
N GLN A 489 19.91 15.94 8.26
CA GLN A 489 19.76 16.64 9.54
C GLN A 489 18.52 17.54 9.60
N GLU A 490 18.22 18.26 8.52
CA GLU A 490 17.04 19.12 8.39
C GLU A 490 15.76 18.33 8.05
N GLU A 491 15.82 16.99 8.08
CA GLU A 491 14.70 16.07 7.80
C GLU A 491 13.94 16.37 6.50
N ARG A 492 14.63 16.87 5.46
CA ARG A 492 14.02 17.30 4.18
C ARG A 492 13.22 16.18 3.50
N ILE A 493 13.60 14.91 3.69
CA ILE A 493 12.79 13.74 3.31
C ILE A 493 11.68 13.52 4.34
N SER A 494 10.77 14.49 4.44
CA SER A 494 9.72 14.54 5.46
C SER A 494 8.51 13.68 5.10
N ARG A 495 7.57 13.52 6.05
CA ARG A 495 6.28 12.86 5.79
C ARG A 495 5.39 13.67 4.83
N GLU A 496 5.56 14.99 4.81
CA GLU A 496 4.77 15.89 3.98
C GLU A 496 5.20 15.76 2.51
N LEU A 497 6.51 15.74 2.26
CA LEU A 497 7.08 15.51 0.94
C LEU A 497 6.87 14.05 0.49
N VAL A 498 7.19 13.08 1.36
CA VAL A 498 7.14 11.65 1.07
C VAL A 498 6.17 10.95 2.02
N GLY A 499 4.90 10.86 1.60
CA GLY A 499 3.85 10.23 2.40
C GLY A 499 4.07 8.74 2.64
N SER A 500 4.61 8.01 1.65
CA SER A 500 4.90 6.58 1.74
C SER A 500 6.06 6.30 2.71
N PRO A 501 5.84 5.58 3.83
CA PRO A 501 6.92 5.23 4.75
C PRO A 501 8.03 4.41 4.07
N THR A 502 7.66 3.53 3.14
CA THR A 502 8.57 2.64 2.42
C THR A 502 9.47 3.43 1.49
N ALA A 503 8.90 4.33 0.68
CA ALA A 503 9.70 5.21 -0.18
C ALA A 503 10.63 6.12 0.64
N ARG A 504 10.13 6.70 1.75
CA ARG A 504 10.95 7.54 2.64
C ARG A 504 12.14 6.79 3.21
N LYS A 505 11.93 5.56 3.69
CA LYS A 505 13.01 4.72 4.22
C LYS A 505 14.04 4.39 3.13
N ALA A 506 13.59 3.99 1.94
CA ALA A 506 14.49 3.69 0.81
C ALA A 506 15.34 4.92 0.44
N LEU A 507 14.73 6.09 0.28
CA LEU A 507 15.45 7.34 -0.03
C LEU A 507 16.48 7.72 1.04
N ILE A 508 16.11 7.65 2.33
CA ILE A 508 17.03 7.94 3.44
C ILE A 508 18.23 6.98 3.40
N GLU A 509 17.99 5.68 3.19
CA GLU A 509 19.08 4.70 3.12
C GLU A 509 19.95 4.88 1.88
N SER A 510 19.38 5.26 0.73
CA SER A 510 20.15 5.62 -0.47
C SER A 510 21.06 6.83 -0.22
N ILE A 511 20.55 7.93 0.35
CA ILE A 511 21.37 9.12 0.65
C ILE A 511 22.48 8.79 1.66
N LYS A 512 22.19 8.01 2.70
CA LYS A 512 23.21 7.57 3.66
C LYS A 512 24.31 6.74 3.00
N GLN A 513 23.96 5.87 2.05
CA GLN A 513 24.94 5.10 1.30
C GLN A 513 25.82 6.00 0.44
N VAL A 514 25.21 6.89 -0.33
CA VAL A 514 25.97 7.79 -1.20
C VAL A 514 26.86 8.72 -0.38
N LYS A 515 26.37 9.24 0.74
CA LYS A 515 27.20 10.01 1.68
C LYS A 515 28.42 9.21 2.14
N ALA A 516 28.25 7.93 2.51
CA ALA A 516 29.36 7.07 2.91
C ALA A 516 30.33 6.82 1.75
N ILE A 517 29.83 6.59 0.53
CA ILE A 517 30.64 6.41 -0.67
C ILE A 517 31.47 7.67 -0.95
N VAL A 518 30.86 8.86 -0.87
CA VAL A 518 31.53 10.14 -1.08
C VAL A 518 32.62 10.38 -0.03
N GLU A 519 32.38 10.00 1.21
CA GLU A 519 33.38 10.08 2.28
C GLU A 519 34.58 9.15 2.04
N ARG A 520 34.36 8.01 1.39
CA ARG A 520 35.40 7.00 1.15
C ARG A 520 36.16 7.20 -0.15
N TYR A 521 35.46 7.55 -1.23
CA TYR A 521 35.97 7.53 -2.61
C TYR A 521 35.96 8.90 -3.29
N GLY A 522 35.49 9.94 -2.60
CA GLY A 522 35.26 11.27 -3.18
C GLY A 522 33.94 11.37 -3.95
N VAL A 523 33.63 12.57 -4.44
CA VAL A 523 32.42 12.80 -5.25
C VAL A 523 32.61 12.13 -6.62
N PRO A 524 31.74 11.19 -7.03
CA PRO A 524 31.83 10.58 -8.36
C PRO A 524 31.52 11.59 -9.46
N ASP A 525 32.03 11.39 -10.67
CA ASP A 525 31.78 12.30 -11.80
C ASP A 525 30.33 12.23 -12.29
N ARG A 526 29.76 11.02 -12.27
CA ARG A 526 28.37 10.70 -12.65
C ARG A 526 27.74 9.70 -11.68
N ILE A 527 26.42 9.79 -11.54
CA ILE A 527 25.62 8.84 -10.77
C ILE A 527 24.48 8.31 -11.63
N HIS A 528 24.40 6.99 -11.75
CA HIS A 528 23.29 6.27 -12.39
C HIS A 528 22.44 5.59 -11.31
N VAL A 529 21.13 5.83 -11.34
CA VAL A 529 20.20 5.37 -10.32
C VAL A 529 19.06 4.59 -10.92
N GLU A 530 18.83 3.40 -10.42
CA GLU A 530 17.58 2.66 -10.57
C GLU A 530 16.89 2.56 -9.20
N LEU A 531 15.58 2.79 -9.16
CA LEU A 531 14.77 2.35 -8.02
C LEU A 531 13.93 1.15 -8.46
N ALA A 532 13.62 0.21 -7.57
CA ALA A 532 12.71 -0.88 -7.91
C ALA A 532 11.29 -0.36 -8.21
N ARG A 533 10.57 -1.03 -9.12
CA ARG A 533 9.18 -0.67 -9.55
C ARG A 533 8.18 -0.52 -8.41
N ASP A 534 8.47 -1.20 -7.31
CA ASP A 534 7.63 -1.31 -6.13
C ASP A 534 7.84 -0.13 -5.15
N VAL A 535 8.95 0.61 -5.27
CA VAL A 535 9.21 1.78 -4.43
C VAL A 535 8.23 2.90 -4.81
N GLY A 536 7.47 3.37 -3.81
CA GLY A 536 6.45 4.40 -3.98
C GLY A 536 5.04 3.87 -4.24
N LYS A 537 4.88 2.56 -4.50
CA LYS A 537 3.58 1.91 -4.66
C LYS A 537 2.99 1.45 -3.32
N SER A 538 1.66 1.36 -3.24
CA SER A 538 0.98 0.78 -2.08
C SER A 538 1.22 -0.73 -1.98
N ILE A 539 0.78 -1.36 -0.90
CA ILE A 539 0.85 -2.82 -0.77
C ILE A 539 -0.11 -3.46 -1.78
N GLU A 540 -1.31 -2.91 -1.90
CA GLU A 540 -2.37 -3.39 -2.78
C GLU A 540 -1.96 -3.31 -4.27
N GLU A 541 -1.32 -2.21 -4.69
CA GLU A 541 -0.79 -2.04 -6.05
C GLU A 541 0.30 -3.09 -6.36
N ARG A 542 1.15 -3.42 -5.38
CA ARG A 542 2.19 -4.45 -5.55
C ARG A 542 1.60 -5.85 -5.65
N GLU A 543 0.57 -6.14 -4.85
CA GLU A 543 -0.18 -7.39 -4.96
C GLU A 543 -0.91 -7.50 -6.31
N GLU A 544 -1.46 -6.41 -6.82
CA GLU A 544 -2.09 -6.37 -8.16
C GLU A 544 -1.06 -6.62 -9.26
N ILE A 545 0.14 -6.04 -9.16
CA ILE A 545 1.25 -6.31 -10.08
C ILE A 545 1.63 -7.79 -10.03
N THR A 546 1.75 -8.35 -8.82
CA THR A 546 2.09 -9.77 -8.63
C THR A 546 1.01 -10.67 -9.25
N ARG A 547 -0.26 -10.41 -8.96
CA ARG A 547 -1.41 -11.09 -9.59
C ARG A 547 -1.43 -10.92 -11.10
N GLY A 548 -1.06 -9.75 -11.62
CA GLY A 548 -0.93 -9.48 -13.05
C GLY A 548 0.18 -10.31 -13.71
N ILE A 549 1.32 -10.48 -13.02
CA ILE A 549 2.42 -11.35 -13.46
C ILE A 549 1.96 -12.81 -13.47
N GLU A 550 1.33 -13.29 -12.40
CA GLU A 550 0.77 -14.65 -12.32
C GLU A 550 -0.26 -14.90 -13.43
N LYS A 551 -1.16 -13.94 -13.68
CA LYS A 551 -2.13 -14.01 -14.78
C LYS A 551 -1.43 -14.10 -16.14
N ARG A 552 -0.36 -13.33 -16.37
CA ARG A 552 0.42 -13.41 -17.61
C ARG A 552 1.18 -14.74 -17.73
N ASN A 553 1.69 -15.29 -16.63
CA ASN A 553 2.31 -16.62 -16.65
C ASN A 553 1.28 -17.70 -17.02
N ARG A 554 0.10 -17.71 -16.39
CA ARG A 554 -1.00 -18.62 -16.76
C ARG A 554 -1.42 -18.45 -18.22
N GLN A 555 -1.44 -17.21 -18.73
CA GLN A 555 -1.71 -16.95 -20.15
C GLN A 555 -0.62 -17.54 -21.05
N LYS A 556 0.65 -17.45 -20.67
CA LYS A 556 1.76 -18.10 -21.39
C LYS A 556 1.65 -19.61 -21.38
N ASP A 557 1.22 -20.21 -20.26
CA ASP A 557 1.02 -21.67 -20.19
C ASP A 557 -0.14 -22.11 -21.10
N LYS A 558 -1.22 -21.32 -21.16
CA LYS A 558 -2.30 -21.53 -22.14
C LYS A 558 -1.81 -21.38 -23.59
N LEU A 559 -1.00 -20.36 -23.86
CA LEU A 559 -0.39 -20.16 -25.17
C LEU A 559 0.52 -21.32 -25.58
N ARG A 560 1.22 -21.97 -24.65
CA ARG A 560 1.99 -23.19 -24.93
C ARG A 560 1.10 -24.34 -25.40
N GLY A 561 -0.04 -24.55 -24.74
CA GLY A 561 -1.00 -25.59 -25.16
C GLY A 561 -1.63 -25.29 -26.52
N LEU A 562 -1.94 -24.02 -26.80
CA LEU A 562 -2.44 -23.60 -28.12
C LEU A 562 -1.36 -23.74 -29.21
N PHE A 563 -0.12 -23.39 -28.91
CA PHE A 563 1.02 -23.57 -29.81
C PHE A 563 1.17 -25.03 -30.20
N GLU A 564 1.13 -25.94 -29.22
CA GLU A 564 1.25 -27.38 -29.46
C GLU A 564 0.13 -27.91 -30.37
N LYS A 565 -1.09 -27.40 -30.19
CA LYS A 565 -2.25 -27.76 -31.02
C LYS A 565 -2.10 -27.28 -32.47
N GLU A 566 -1.67 -26.04 -32.69
CA GLU A 566 -1.59 -25.43 -34.04
C GLU A 566 -0.32 -25.83 -34.80
N VAL A 567 0.81 -26.01 -34.11
CA VAL A 567 2.12 -26.32 -34.72
C VAL A 567 2.39 -27.83 -34.73
N GLY A 568 1.66 -28.63 -33.94
CA GLY A 568 1.79 -30.09 -33.86
C GLY A 568 2.96 -30.58 -33.01
N ARG A 569 3.65 -29.68 -32.29
CA ARG A 569 4.70 -30.02 -31.31
C ARG A 569 4.80 -28.97 -30.20
N PRO A 570 5.30 -29.33 -29.01
CA PRO A 570 5.60 -28.34 -27.99
C PRO A 570 6.73 -27.38 -28.45
N PRO A 571 6.75 -26.14 -27.92
CA PRO A 571 7.84 -25.20 -28.17
C PRO A 571 9.14 -25.73 -27.54
N GLN A 572 10.28 -25.40 -28.15
CA GLN A 572 11.59 -25.84 -27.65
C GLN A 572 11.91 -25.28 -26.25
N ASP A 573 12.97 -25.78 -25.63
CA ASP A 573 13.45 -25.23 -24.37
C ASP A 573 14.32 -23.97 -24.57
N GLY A 574 14.57 -23.26 -23.47
CA GLY A 574 15.53 -22.15 -23.45
C GLY A 574 15.09 -20.90 -24.21
N ALA A 575 16.02 -20.29 -24.95
CA ALA A 575 15.80 -19.04 -25.68
C ALA A 575 14.92 -19.25 -26.92
N ARG A 576 15.13 -20.34 -27.65
CA ARG A 576 14.42 -20.66 -28.89
C ARG A 576 12.92 -20.86 -28.66
N GLY A 577 12.53 -21.58 -27.62
CA GLY A 577 11.11 -21.69 -27.27
C GLY A 577 10.43 -20.38 -26.88
N LYS A 578 11.16 -19.44 -26.28
CA LYS A 578 10.61 -18.11 -25.96
C LYS A 578 10.36 -17.29 -27.22
N GLU A 579 11.22 -17.44 -28.22
CA GLU A 579 11.06 -16.83 -29.53
C GLU A 579 9.89 -17.44 -30.30
N GLU A 580 9.79 -18.78 -30.36
CA GLU A 580 8.67 -19.50 -30.97
C GLU A 580 7.32 -19.06 -30.37
N LEU A 581 7.24 -18.97 -29.04
CA LEU A 581 6.03 -18.51 -28.35
C LEU A 581 5.72 -17.03 -28.60
N LEU A 582 6.73 -16.17 -28.77
CA LEU A 582 6.53 -14.78 -29.12
C LEU A 582 5.98 -14.65 -30.54
N ARG A 583 6.56 -15.39 -31.50
CA ARG A 583 6.08 -15.46 -32.89
C ARG A 583 4.63 -15.92 -32.92
N PHE A 584 4.27 -16.94 -32.14
CA PHE A 584 2.90 -17.44 -32.04
C PHE A 584 1.93 -16.46 -31.38
N GLU A 585 2.32 -15.79 -30.29
CA GLU A 585 1.49 -14.74 -29.64
C GLU A 585 1.17 -13.61 -30.63
N LEU A 586 2.17 -13.18 -31.42
CA LEU A 586 2.01 -12.18 -32.49
C LEU A 586 1.16 -12.68 -33.66
N TRP A 587 1.40 -13.92 -34.11
CA TRP A 587 0.64 -14.57 -35.18
C TRP A 587 -0.85 -14.64 -34.83
N SER A 588 -1.19 -15.08 -33.61
CA SER A 588 -2.56 -15.17 -33.13
C SER A 588 -3.22 -13.79 -33.03
N GLU A 589 -2.53 -12.77 -32.51
CA GLU A 589 -3.03 -11.39 -32.45
C GLU A 589 -3.28 -10.78 -33.85
N GLN A 590 -2.55 -11.25 -34.86
CA GLN A 590 -2.61 -10.79 -36.25
C GLN A 590 -3.49 -11.66 -37.15
N MET A 591 -4.28 -12.58 -36.59
CA MET A 591 -5.13 -13.52 -37.35
C MET A 591 -4.34 -14.31 -38.41
N GLY A 592 -3.09 -14.65 -38.10
CA GLY A 592 -2.21 -15.46 -38.93
C GLY A 592 -1.69 -14.81 -40.20
N ARG A 593 -1.75 -13.48 -40.31
CA ARG A 593 -1.28 -12.74 -41.50
C ARG A 593 -0.18 -11.73 -41.18
N CYS A 594 0.66 -11.46 -42.18
CA CYS A 594 1.61 -10.36 -42.15
C CYS A 594 0.85 -9.03 -42.28
N LEU A 595 0.94 -8.12 -41.31
CA LEU A 595 0.18 -6.86 -41.41
C LEU A 595 0.69 -5.93 -42.53
N TYR A 596 1.98 -6.01 -42.87
CA TYR A 596 2.57 -5.17 -43.91
C TYR A 596 2.14 -5.58 -45.32
N THR A 597 2.12 -6.89 -45.61
CA THR A 597 1.85 -7.40 -46.96
C THR A 597 0.48 -8.07 -47.11
N ASP A 598 -0.20 -8.37 -46.01
CA ASP A 598 -1.44 -9.17 -45.93
C ASP A 598 -1.29 -10.65 -46.30
N ASP A 599 -0.05 -11.10 -46.52
CA ASP A 599 0.25 -12.49 -46.82
C ASP A 599 -0.06 -13.41 -45.63
N TYR A 600 -0.60 -14.59 -45.92
CA TYR A 600 -0.83 -15.62 -44.91
C TYR A 600 0.49 -16.23 -44.42
N ILE A 601 0.63 -16.35 -43.10
CA ILE A 601 1.74 -17.02 -42.44
C ILE A 601 1.23 -18.35 -41.92
N SER A 602 1.77 -19.47 -42.43
CA SER A 602 1.38 -20.78 -41.93
C SER A 602 1.99 -21.05 -40.53
N PRO A 603 1.34 -21.87 -39.68
CA PRO A 603 1.89 -22.24 -38.38
C PRO A 603 3.30 -22.87 -38.44
N SER A 604 3.61 -23.61 -39.51
CA SER A 604 4.94 -24.22 -39.70
C SER A 604 6.05 -23.19 -39.94
N GLN A 605 5.74 -22.04 -40.55
CA GLN A 605 6.71 -20.95 -40.75
C GLN A 605 7.14 -20.30 -39.43
N LEU A 606 6.36 -20.42 -38.34
CA LEU A 606 6.72 -19.85 -37.04
C LEU A 606 7.96 -20.52 -36.44
N VAL A 607 8.21 -21.78 -36.80
CA VAL A 607 9.30 -22.62 -36.30
C VAL A 607 10.40 -22.88 -37.33
N ALA A 608 10.21 -22.42 -38.56
CA ALA A 608 11.17 -22.57 -39.65
C ALA A 608 12.47 -21.78 -39.38
N THR A 609 13.58 -22.28 -39.90
CA THR A 609 14.93 -21.68 -39.80
C THR A 609 15.34 -20.92 -41.05
N ASP A 610 14.48 -20.83 -42.05
CA ASP A 610 14.70 -20.18 -43.34
C ASP A 610 14.53 -18.64 -43.29
N ASP A 611 14.28 -18.09 -42.10
CA ASP A 611 14.03 -16.68 -41.83
C ASP A 611 12.92 -16.07 -42.72
N ALA A 612 12.00 -16.86 -43.27
CA ALA A 612 10.92 -16.36 -44.12
C ALA A 612 9.99 -15.36 -43.41
N VAL A 613 9.83 -15.54 -42.09
CA VAL A 613 9.09 -14.63 -41.20
C VAL A 613 9.98 -14.10 -40.10
N GLN A 614 9.79 -12.82 -39.78
CA GLN A 614 10.60 -12.09 -38.81
C GLN A 614 9.72 -11.33 -37.83
N VAL A 615 10.24 -11.10 -36.63
CA VAL A 615 9.65 -10.17 -35.67
C VAL A 615 10.30 -8.81 -35.88
N ASP A 616 9.54 -7.86 -36.42
CA ASP A 616 9.96 -6.48 -36.65
C ASP A 616 9.51 -5.54 -35.51
N HIS A 617 10.27 -4.47 -35.30
CA HIS A 617 9.88 -3.35 -34.45
C HIS A 617 9.08 -2.34 -35.28
N ILE A 618 7.79 -2.21 -34.98
CA ILE A 618 6.86 -1.32 -35.69
C ILE A 618 7.46 0.09 -35.77
N LEU A 619 7.83 0.65 -34.63
CA LEU A 619 8.64 1.86 -34.54
C LEU A 619 10.12 1.45 -34.39
N PRO A 620 11.03 1.90 -35.26
CA PRO A 620 12.43 1.50 -35.24
C PRO A 620 13.07 1.66 -33.87
N TRP A 621 13.79 0.65 -33.39
CA TRP A 621 14.36 0.67 -32.05
C TRP A 621 15.45 1.72 -31.96
N SER A 622 16.28 1.86 -33.00
CA SER A 622 17.33 2.89 -33.09
C SER A 622 16.80 4.30 -32.79
N ARG A 623 15.55 4.60 -33.18
CA ARG A 623 14.90 5.90 -32.98
C ARG A 623 14.13 5.99 -31.67
N PHE A 624 13.32 4.98 -31.34
CA PHE A 624 12.33 5.05 -30.26
C PHE A 624 12.74 4.33 -28.97
N ALA A 625 13.78 3.47 -29.01
CA ALA A 625 14.23 2.63 -27.90
C ALA A 625 13.11 1.78 -27.26
N ASP A 626 12.08 1.42 -28.04
CA ASP A 626 10.92 0.65 -27.58
C ASP A 626 11.00 -0.80 -28.12
N ASP A 627 11.23 -1.75 -27.22
CA ASP A 627 11.23 -3.19 -27.52
C ASP A 627 10.07 -3.89 -26.76
N SER A 628 9.04 -3.14 -26.38
CA SER A 628 7.84 -3.71 -25.78
C SER A 628 7.05 -4.55 -26.78
N TYR A 629 6.24 -5.49 -26.28
CA TYR A 629 5.33 -6.27 -27.13
C TYR A 629 4.40 -5.38 -27.98
N ALA A 630 4.03 -4.21 -27.47
CA ALA A 630 3.21 -3.23 -28.20
C ALA A 630 3.94 -2.56 -29.37
N ASN A 631 5.25 -2.77 -29.50
CA ASN A 631 6.05 -2.30 -30.63
C ASN A 631 6.57 -3.45 -31.51
N LYS A 632 6.09 -4.67 -31.34
CA LYS A 632 6.53 -5.84 -32.13
C LYS A 632 5.44 -6.31 -33.08
N THR A 633 5.81 -6.71 -34.28
CA THR A 633 4.91 -7.31 -35.27
C THR A 633 5.57 -8.54 -35.88
N LEU A 634 4.79 -9.56 -36.22
CA LEU A 634 5.26 -10.64 -37.08
C LEU A 634 5.03 -10.24 -38.54
N CYS A 635 6.04 -10.34 -39.40
CA CYS A 635 5.92 -9.99 -40.81
C CYS A 635 6.77 -10.90 -41.69
N MET A 636 6.52 -10.87 -43.00
CA MET A 636 7.41 -11.48 -43.98
C MET A 636 8.77 -10.77 -43.95
N ALA A 637 9.87 -11.53 -44.08
CA ALA A 637 11.22 -10.98 -44.03
C ALA A 637 11.45 -9.90 -45.10
N LYS A 638 10.90 -10.11 -46.30
CA LYS A 638 10.99 -9.13 -47.39
C LYS A 638 10.40 -7.77 -46.99
N ALA A 639 9.24 -7.78 -46.33
CA ALA A 639 8.59 -6.55 -45.85
C ALA A 639 9.43 -5.81 -44.80
N ASN A 640 10.12 -6.55 -43.92
CA ASN A 640 11.04 -5.97 -42.95
C ASN A 640 12.28 -5.36 -43.62
N GLN A 641 12.86 -6.07 -44.59
CA GLN A 641 14.00 -5.61 -45.39
C GLN A 641 13.69 -4.36 -46.21
N ASP A 642 12.45 -4.23 -46.68
CA ASP A 642 11.98 -3.06 -47.41
C ASP A 642 11.71 -1.90 -46.42
N LYS A 643 11.06 -2.14 -45.28
CA LYS A 643 10.78 -1.12 -44.26
C LYS A 643 12.05 -0.46 -43.70
N LYS A 644 13.09 -1.24 -43.35
CA LYS A 644 14.35 -0.78 -42.74
C LYS A 644 14.12 0.07 -41.47
N GLY A 645 14.98 1.05 -41.20
CA GLY A 645 14.88 2.01 -40.09
C GLY A 645 13.75 3.06 -40.17
N ARG A 646 12.72 2.82 -41.01
CA ARG A 646 11.54 3.71 -41.15
C ARG A 646 10.36 3.21 -40.33
N THR A 647 9.47 4.14 -39.96
CA THR A 647 8.13 3.79 -39.48
C THR A 647 7.25 3.29 -40.64
N PRO A 648 6.14 2.56 -40.38
CA PRO A 648 5.24 2.12 -41.43
C PRO A 648 4.71 3.29 -42.26
N TYR A 649 4.41 4.42 -41.62
CA TYR A 649 3.94 5.61 -42.34
C TYR A 649 5.02 6.20 -43.25
N GLU A 650 6.26 6.35 -42.77
CA GLU A 650 7.37 6.87 -43.59
C GLU A 650 7.70 5.94 -44.76
N TRP A 651 7.67 4.62 -44.53
CA TRP A 651 7.89 3.63 -45.59
C TRP A 651 6.78 3.67 -46.64
N PHE A 652 5.52 3.60 -46.22
CA PHE A 652 4.39 3.63 -47.16
C PHE A 652 4.33 4.96 -47.90
N LYS A 653 4.59 6.09 -47.25
CA LYS A 653 4.63 7.40 -47.94
C LYS A 653 5.75 7.49 -48.99
N ALA A 654 6.88 6.82 -48.77
CA ALA A 654 8.03 6.88 -49.65
C ALA A 654 7.92 5.92 -50.85
N GLU A 655 7.34 4.74 -50.65
CA GLU A 655 7.42 3.62 -51.60
C GLU A 655 6.07 3.02 -52.00
N LYS A 656 4.96 3.48 -51.41
CA LYS A 656 3.60 2.95 -51.62
C LYS A 656 2.63 4.08 -51.95
N THR A 657 1.46 3.70 -52.44
CA THR A 657 0.35 4.62 -52.75
C THR A 657 -0.48 4.95 -51.50
N ASP A 658 -1.16 6.09 -51.51
CA ASP A 658 -2.08 6.48 -50.42
C ASP A 658 -3.20 5.43 -50.22
N THR A 659 -3.65 4.79 -51.30
CA THR A 659 -4.64 3.69 -51.27
C THR A 659 -4.12 2.47 -50.51
N GLU A 660 -2.84 2.09 -50.71
CA GLU A 660 -2.22 0.98 -49.98
C GLU A 660 -2.06 1.29 -48.49
N TRP A 661 -1.76 2.55 -48.16
CA TRP A 661 -1.72 3.02 -46.77
C TRP A 661 -3.10 2.94 -46.11
N ASP A 662 -4.15 3.42 -46.77
CA ASP A 662 -5.51 3.35 -46.23
C ASP A 662 -5.98 1.90 -46.04
N ALA A 663 -5.68 1.01 -46.99
CA ALA A 663 -5.93 -0.42 -46.85
C ALA A 663 -5.19 -1.02 -45.64
N PHE A 664 -3.92 -0.66 -45.43
CA PHE A 664 -3.15 -1.05 -44.25
C PHE A 664 -3.79 -0.56 -42.94
N ILE A 665 -4.29 0.68 -42.90
CA ILE A 665 -4.98 1.21 -41.71
C ILE A 665 -6.26 0.43 -41.41
N VAL A 666 -7.05 0.11 -42.44
CA VAL A 666 -8.28 -0.69 -42.28
C VAL A 666 -7.95 -2.06 -41.68
N ARG A 667 -6.90 -2.74 -42.18
CA ARG A 667 -6.44 -4.02 -41.61
C ARG A 667 -6.06 -3.90 -40.14
N VAL A 668 -5.26 -2.90 -39.78
CA VAL A 668 -4.86 -2.66 -38.38
C VAL A 668 -6.07 -2.38 -37.48
N GLU A 669 -7.07 -1.64 -37.97
CA GLU A 669 -8.28 -1.35 -37.21
C GLU A 669 -9.19 -2.57 -37.03
N ALA A 670 -9.26 -3.46 -38.02
CA ALA A 670 -10.09 -4.66 -37.99
C ALA A 670 -9.70 -5.68 -36.90
N LEU A 671 -8.45 -5.68 -36.43
CA LEU A 671 -7.96 -6.61 -35.41
C LEU A 671 -8.56 -6.31 -34.03
N ALA A 672 -9.61 -7.04 -33.63
CA ALA A 672 -10.33 -6.82 -32.37
C ALA A 672 -9.46 -7.09 -31.12
N ASP A 673 -8.60 -8.11 -31.17
CA ASP A 673 -7.77 -8.53 -30.04
C ASP A 673 -6.56 -7.60 -29.81
N MET A 674 -6.18 -6.83 -30.82
CA MET A 674 -5.05 -5.91 -30.73
C MET A 674 -5.42 -4.65 -29.92
N LYS A 675 -4.62 -4.35 -28.90
CA LYS A 675 -4.84 -3.18 -28.04
C LYS A 675 -4.62 -1.87 -28.80
N GLY A 676 -5.46 -0.86 -28.52
CA GLY A 676 -5.39 0.46 -29.18
C GLY A 676 -4.04 1.18 -29.09
N PHE A 677 -3.24 0.93 -28.04
CA PHE A 677 -1.88 1.49 -27.95
C PHE A 677 -0.93 0.92 -29.02
N LYS A 678 -1.02 -0.37 -29.32
CA LYS A 678 -0.23 -1.03 -30.39
C LYS A 678 -0.71 -0.56 -31.77
N LYS A 679 -2.03 -0.49 -31.98
CA LYS A 679 -2.62 0.11 -33.20
C LYS A 679 -2.11 1.52 -33.46
N ARG A 680 -1.98 2.35 -32.42
CA ARG A 680 -1.41 3.71 -32.54
C ARG A 680 0.02 3.71 -33.08
N ASN A 681 0.87 2.76 -32.69
CA ASN A 681 2.25 2.71 -33.15
C ASN A 681 2.35 2.47 -34.67
N TYR A 682 1.47 1.64 -35.24
CA TYR A 682 1.40 1.46 -36.70
C TYR A 682 0.98 2.74 -37.44
N LYS A 683 0.22 3.63 -36.79
CA LYS A 683 -0.41 4.82 -37.39
C LYS A 683 0.35 6.12 -37.15
N LEU A 684 1.54 6.05 -36.57
CA LEU A 684 2.27 7.25 -36.12
C LEU A 684 2.77 8.07 -37.31
N ARG A 685 2.17 9.25 -37.54
CA ARG A 685 2.56 10.15 -38.65
C ARG A 685 3.71 11.10 -38.31
N ASN A 686 3.78 11.58 -37.06
CA ASN A 686 4.79 12.55 -36.60
C ASN A 686 5.94 11.83 -35.89
N ALA A 687 6.79 11.14 -36.66
CA ALA A 687 7.81 10.25 -36.12
C ALA A 687 8.97 10.97 -35.40
N GLU A 688 9.44 12.13 -35.90
CA GLU A 688 10.60 12.84 -35.31
C GLU A 688 10.35 13.34 -33.87
N GLU A 689 9.29 14.12 -33.68
CA GLU A 689 8.94 14.65 -32.36
C GLU A 689 8.61 13.53 -31.37
N ALA A 690 7.94 12.48 -31.86
CA ALA A 690 7.65 11.29 -31.06
C ALA A 690 8.93 10.54 -30.69
N ALA A 691 9.88 10.35 -31.61
CA ALA A 691 11.11 9.63 -31.35
C ALA A 691 11.90 10.26 -30.19
N ALA A 692 12.08 11.59 -30.20
CA ALA A 692 12.77 12.30 -29.11
C ALA A 692 12.09 12.08 -27.75
N LYS A 693 10.75 12.19 -27.70
CA LYS A 693 9.96 11.98 -26.48
C LYS A 693 10.00 10.53 -25.98
N PHE A 694 9.88 9.56 -26.89
CA PHE A 694 9.90 8.13 -26.56
C PHE A 694 11.28 7.68 -26.10
N ARG A 695 12.34 8.08 -26.80
CA ARG A 695 13.72 7.75 -26.44
C ARG A 695 14.03 8.25 -25.03
N ASN A 696 13.72 9.51 -24.72
CA ASN A 696 13.93 10.06 -23.39
C ASN A 696 13.14 9.27 -22.31
N ARG A 697 11.88 8.93 -22.58
CA ARG A 697 11.02 8.16 -21.67
C ARG A 697 11.48 6.71 -21.46
N ASN A 698 12.01 6.06 -22.50
CA ASN A 698 12.40 4.65 -22.46
C ASN A 698 13.80 4.45 -21.88
N LEU A 699 14.66 5.48 -21.96
CA LEU A 699 16.01 5.47 -21.38
C LEU A 699 16.07 6.01 -19.95
N ASN A 700 15.04 6.76 -19.51
CA ASN A 700 14.99 7.34 -18.17
C ASN A 700 13.83 6.80 -17.33
N ASP A 701 14.08 6.48 -16.06
CA ASP A 701 13.00 6.20 -15.12
C ASP A 701 12.30 7.49 -14.66
N THR A 702 11.07 7.70 -15.13
CA THR A 702 10.26 8.90 -14.86
C THR A 702 9.46 8.82 -13.56
N ARG A 703 9.53 7.70 -12.83
CA ARG A 703 8.75 7.52 -11.61
C ARG A 703 9.15 8.52 -10.54
N TRP A 704 8.14 9.00 -9.83
CA TRP A 704 8.26 10.05 -8.82
C TRP A 704 9.38 9.80 -7.79
N ALA A 705 9.48 8.58 -7.23
CA ALA A 705 10.51 8.28 -6.24
C ALA A 705 11.94 8.33 -6.82
N CYS A 706 12.12 7.93 -8.09
CA CYS A 706 13.42 7.96 -8.74
C CYS A 706 13.84 9.40 -9.06
N ARG A 707 12.89 10.22 -9.55
CA ARG A 707 13.10 11.66 -9.73
C ARG A 707 13.48 12.34 -8.42
N LEU A 708 12.80 12.00 -7.32
CA LEU A 708 13.09 12.59 -6.02
C LEU A 708 14.49 12.22 -5.50
N LEU A 709 14.92 10.96 -5.68
CA LEU A 709 16.30 10.58 -5.35
C LEU A 709 17.30 11.33 -6.23
N ALA A 710 17.03 11.44 -7.53
CA ALA A 710 17.90 12.17 -8.45
C ALA A 710 18.03 13.66 -8.05
N GLU A 711 16.94 14.33 -7.68
CA GLU A 711 16.96 15.71 -7.18
C GLU A 711 17.79 15.87 -5.89
N ALA A 712 17.73 14.90 -4.98
CA ALA A 712 18.56 14.92 -3.77
C ALA A 712 20.04 14.71 -4.09
N LEU A 713 20.37 13.83 -5.05
CA LEU A 713 21.75 13.54 -5.43
C LEU A 713 22.37 14.62 -6.32
N LYS A 714 21.57 15.44 -7.01
CA LYS A 714 22.06 16.63 -7.73
C LYS A 714 22.79 17.60 -6.80
N GLN A 715 22.42 17.65 -5.53
CA GLN A 715 23.05 18.50 -4.51
C GLN A 715 24.52 18.13 -4.23
N LEU A 716 25.03 17.03 -4.77
CA LEU A 716 26.46 16.72 -4.72
C LEU A 716 27.29 17.64 -5.62
N TYR A 717 26.69 18.24 -6.64
CA TYR A 717 27.39 19.00 -7.68
C TYR A 717 27.08 20.49 -7.58
N PRO A 718 28.02 21.36 -8.00
CA PRO A 718 27.76 22.79 -8.11
C PRO A 718 26.67 23.07 -9.15
N LYS A 719 25.87 24.11 -8.90
CA LYS A 719 24.82 24.56 -9.82
C LYS A 719 25.41 25.41 -10.94
N GLY A 720 24.78 25.36 -12.12
CA GLY A 720 25.12 26.27 -13.23
C GLY A 720 26.36 25.91 -14.04
N GLU A 721 27.02 24.77 -13.75
CA GLU A 721 28.02 24.23 -14.67
C GLU A 721 27.35 23.94 -16.02
N LYS A 722 27.90 24.52 -17.08
CA LYS A 722 27.44 24.26 -18.45
C LYS A 722 28.27 23.15 -19.10
N ASP A 723 27.63 22.37 -19.95
CA ASP A 723 28.30 21.44 -20.86
C ASP A 723 28.84 22.18 -22.10
N LYS A 724 29.43 21.40 -23.03
CA LYS A 724 30.02 21.91 -24.27
C LYS A 724 29.00 22.61 -25.18
N ASP A 725 27.70 22.33 -24.99
CA ASP A 725 26.59 22.89 -25.78
C ASP A 725 25.91 24.06 -25.05
N GLY A 726 26.50 24.56 -23.95
CA GLY A 726 25.96 25.67 -23.17
C GLY A 726 24.75 25.31 -22.30
N LYS A 727 24.40 24.02 -22.18
CA LYS A 727 23.29 23.51 -21.35
C LYS A 727 23.78 23.11 -19.97
N GLU A 728 22.90 23.07 -18.97
CA GLU A 728 23.29 22.61 -17.63
C GLU A 728 23.83 21.17 -17.66
N ARG A 729 25.04 20.98 -17.13
CA ARG A 729 25.77 19.72 -17.19
C ARG A 729 25.07 18.66 -16.35
N ARG A 730 24.43 17.71 -17.02
CA ARG A 730 23.74 16.60 -16.35
C ARG A 730 24.74 15.56 -15.82
N ARG A 731 24.72 15.34 -14.49
CA ARG A 731 25.57 14.35 -13.80
C ARG A 731 24.82 13.20 -13.13
N VAL A 732 23.50 13.32 -13.00
CA VAL A 732 22.65 12.28 -12.40
C VAL A 732 21.65 11.75 -13.43
N PHE A 733 21.65 10.43 -13.61
CA PHE A 733 20.86 9.72 -14.61
C PHE A 733 20.00 8.66 -13.93
N SER A 734 18.73 8.61 -14.29
CA SER A 734 17.80 7.60 -13.80
C SER A 734 17.70 6.49 -14.85
N ARG A 735 18.03 5.24 -14.53
CA ARG A 735 17.95 4.11 -15.47
C ARG A 735 16.71 3.24 -15.17
N PRO A 736 15.93 2.85 -16.19
CA PRO A 736 14.78 1.99 -15.98
C PRO A 736 15.21 0.52 -15.86
N GLY A 737 14.66 -0.21 -14.89
CA GLY A 737 15.03 -1.63 -14.69
C GLY A 737 14.77 -2.58 -15.85
N ALA A 738 13.92 -2.19 -16.81
CA ALA A 738 13.77 -2.95 -18.06
C ALA A 738 15.05 -2.91 -18.91
N LEU A 739 15.76 -1.78 -18.91
CA LEU A 739 17.03 -1.62 -19.59
C LEU A 739 18.12 -2.41 -18.88
N THR A 740 18.21 -2.31 -17.55
CA THR A 740 19.16 -3.09 -16.72
C THR A 740 18.99 -4.60 -16.91
N ASP A 741 17.76 -5.12 -16.89
CA ASP A 741 17.49 -6.55 -17.14
C ASP A 741 17.87 -7.00 -18.57
N ARG A 742 17.72 -6.12 -19.56
CA ARG A 742 18.11 -6.41 -20.95
C ARG A 742 19.63 -6.46 -21.10
N LEU A 743 20.34 -5.44 -20.61
CA LEU A 743 21.80 -5.39 -20.68
C LEU A 743 22.45 -6.53 -19.89
N ARG A 744 21.93 -6.85 -18.70
CA ARG A 744 22.38 -8.01 -17.91
C ARG A 744 22.23 -9.34 -18.66
N ARG A 745 21.19 -9.49 -19.49
CA ARG A 745 21.02 -10.64 -20.37
C ARG A 745 22.01 -10.63 -21.54
N ALA A 746 22.14 -9.48 -22.20
CA ALA A 746 23.04 -9.31 -23.34
C ALA A 746 24.50 -9.62 -22.97
N TRP A 747 24.92 -9.23 -21.78
CA TRP A 747 26.28 -9.46 -21.29
C TRP A 747 26.49 -10.84 -20.63
N GLY A 748 25.52 -11.74 -20.71
CA GLY A 748 25.67 -13.11 -20.19
C GLY A 748 25.71 -13.23 -18.66
N LEU A 749 25.15 -12.26 -17.93
CA LEU A 749 25.19 -12.18 -16.46
C LEU A 749 23.87 -12.62 -15.79
N GLN A 750 22.86 -13.02 -16.57
CA GLN A 750 21.51 -13.30 -16.05
C GLN A 750 21.44 -14.51 -15.11
N TRP A 751 22.29 -15.52 -15.33
CA TRP A 751 22.32 -16.77 -14.55
C TRP A 751 22.67 -16.55 -13.08
N MET A 752 23.38 -15.47 -12.74
CA MET A 752 23.69 -15.10 -11.34
C MET A 752 22.46 -14.65 -10.56
N LYS A 753 21.38 -14.23 -11.24
CA LYS A 753 20.15 -13.73 -10.62
C LYS A 753 18.99 -14.71 -10.76
N LYS A 754 18.96 -15.47 -11.85
CA LYS A 754 17.85 -16.36 -12.20
C LYS A 754 18.34 -17.75 -12.59
N SER A 755 17.62 -18.77 -12.16
CA SER A 755 17.83 -20.16 -12.58
C SER A 755 17.51 -20.35 -14.07
N THR A 756 17.85 -21.50 -14.62
CA THR A 756 17.49 -21.91 -15.99
C THR A 756 15.97 -21.90 -16.22
N LYS A 757 15.19 -22.18 -15.17
CA LYS A 757 13.71 -22.10 -15.16
C LYS A 757 13.17 -20.66 -15.08
N GLY A 758 14.05 -19.68 -14.82
CA GLY A 758 13.72 -18.26 -14.73
C GLY A 758 13.38 -17.78 -13.32
N ASP A 759 13.42 -18.66 -12.33
CA ASP A 759 13.14 -18.35 -10.92
C ASP A 759 14.30 -17.57 -10.29
N ARG A 760 14.00 -16.69 -9.33
CA ARG A 760 15.02 -15.90 -8.64
C ARG A 760 15.85 -16.80 -7.73
N ILE A 761 17.18 -16.71 -7.87
CA ILE A 761 18.11 -17.38 -6.96
C ILE A 761 18.12 -16.62 -5.63
N PRO A 762 18.07 -17.30 -4.48
CA PRO A 762 18.06 -16.66 -3.16
C PRO A 762 19.46 -16.16 -2.76
N ASP A 763 20.03 -15.23 -3.51
CA ASP A 763 21.33 -14.61 -3.23
C ASP A 763 21.23 -13.09 -3.32
N ASP A 764 21.29 -12.37 -2.20
CA ASP A 764 21.15 -10.90 -2.15
C ASP A 764 22.33 -10.13 -2.80
N ARG A 765 23.41 -10.80 -3.23
CA ARG A 765 24.52 -10.18 -3.98
C ARG A 765 24.12 -9.70 -5.37
N HIS A 766 23.01 -10.21 -5.94
CA HIS A 766 22.53 -9.75 -7.25
C HIS A 766 22.15 -8.25 -7.28
N HIS A 767 21.92 -7.61 -6.13
CA HIS A 767 21.72 -6.16 -6.07
C HIS A 767 23.00 -5.39 -6.46
N ALA A 768 24.17 -5.87 -6.03
CA ALA A 768 25.45 -5.33 -6.45
C ALA A 768 25.69 -5.59 -7.95
N LEU A 769 25.33 -6.77 -8.45
CA LEU A 769 25.37 -7.08 -9.89
C LEU A 769 24.54 -6.08 -10.72
N ASP A 770 23.31 -5.80 -10.28
CA ASP A 770 22.46 -4.81 -10.94
C ASP A 770 23.08 -3.42 -10.88
N ALA A 771 23.67 -3.03 -9.74
CA ALA A 771 24.38 -1.76 -9.61
C ALA A 771 25.60 -1.65 -10.54
N ILE A 772 26.37 -2.72 -10.76
CA ILE A 772 27.47 -2.78 -11.73
C ILE A 772 26.93 -2.52 -13.13
N VAL A 773 25.84 -3.20 -13.52
CA VAL A 773 25.20 -3.00 -14.84
C VAL A 773 24.71 -1.57 -15.01
N ILE A 774 24.08 -1.00 -13.97
CA ILE A 774 23.60 0.39 -13.96
C ILE A 774 24.76 1.38 -14.10
N ALA A 775 25.85 1.19 -13.36
CA ALA A 775 27.05 2.02 -13.45
C ALA A 775 27.61 2.02 -14.88
N ALA A 776 27.73 0.83 -15.48
CA ALA A 776 28.26 0.65 -16.82
C ALA A 776 27.31 1.16 -17.94
N THR A 777 26.05 1.46 -17.63
CA THR A 777 25.07 1.99 -18.59
C THR A 777 25.29 3.50 -18.85
N THR A 778 26.38 3.85 -19.54
CA THR A 778 26.74 5.23 -19.90
C THR A 778 26.01 5.70 -21.16
N GLU A 779 25.97 7.01 -21.38
CA GLU A 779 25.42 7.56 -22.63
C GLU A 779 26.24 7.15 -23.87
N SER A 780 27.57 7.04 -23.75
CA SER A 780 28.44 6.58 -24.85
C SER A 780 28.13 5.12 -25.24
N LEU A 781 27.94 4.24 -24.26
CA LEU A 781 27.51 2.86 -24.49
C LEU A 781 26.14 2.80 -25.16
N LEU A 782 25.17 3.60 -24.68
CA LEU A 782 23.84 3.64 -25.28
C LEU A 782 23.87 4.14 -26.72
N GLN A 783 24.68 5.16 -27.02
CA GLN A 783 24.89 5.64 -28.38
C GLN A 783 25.55 4.59 -29.27
N ARG A 784 26.55 3.86 -28.75
CA ARG A 784 27.19 2.76 -29.47
C ARG A 784 26.20 1.65 -29.78
N ALA A 785 25.43 1.20 -28.79
CA ALA A 785 24.38 0.20 -28.98
C ALA A 785 23.34 0.68 -30.00
N THR A 786 22.90 1.95 -29.93
CA THR A 786 22.00 2.53 -30.94
C THR A 786 22.58 2.50 -32.35
N ARG A 787 23.86 2.80 -32.51
CA ARG A 787 24.53 2.73 -33.82
C ARG A 787 24.63 1.30 -34.34
N GLU A 788 25.04 0.35 -33.48
CA GLU A 788 25.06 -1.09 -33.81
C GLU A 788 23.66 -1.57 -34.27
N VAL A 789 22.59 -1.10 -33.63
CA VAL A 789 21.21 -1.42 -34.04
C VAL A 789 20.88 -0.78 -35.37
N GLN A 790 21.21 0.49 -35.54
CA GLN A 790 20.92 1.24 -36.76
C GLN A 790 21.59 0.60 -37.97
N GLU A 791 22.85 0.18 -37.86
CA GLU A 791 23.57 -0.53 -38.92
C GLU A 791 22.91 -1.86 -39.31
N ILE A 792 22.24 -2.54 -38.37
CA ILE A 792 21.52 -3.79 -38.61
C ILE A 792 20.15 -3.52 -39.23
N GLU A 793 19.43 -2.50 -38.73
CA GLU A 793 18.15 -2.04 -39.28
C GLU A 793 18.30 -1.54 -40.73
N ASP A 794 19.38 -0.83 -41.05
CA ASP A 794 19.68 -0.32 -42.40
C ASP A 794 19.96 -1.46 -43.39
N LYS A 795 20.53 -2.56 -42.91
CA LYS A 795 20.74 -3.80 -43.69
C LYS A 795 19.48 -4.66 -43.81
N GLY A 796 18.37 -4.27 -43.16
CA GLY A 796 17.13 -5.05 -43.16
C GLY A 796 17.24 -6.38 -42.42
N LEU A 797 18.23 -6.52 -41.53
CA LEU A 797 18.51 -7.75 -40.78
C LEU A 797 17.74 -7.76 -39.46
N HIS A 798 17.45 -8.96 -38.95
CA HIS A 798 16.81 -9.11 -37.65
C HIS A 798 17.75 -8.68 -36.52
N TYR A 799 17.28 -7.79 -35.64
CA TYR A 799 18.03 -7.31 -34.49
C TYR A 799 17.46 -7.87 -33.17
N ASP A 800 18.31 -8.56 -32.40
CA ASP A 800 18.03 -8.94 -31.02
C ASP A 800 19.03 -8.26 -30.07
N LEU A 801 18.54 -7.29 -29.28
CA LEU A 801 19.34 -6.56 -28.30
C LEU A 801 20.08 -7.50 -27.31
N VAL A 802 19.54 -8.69 -27.04
CA VAL A 802 20.15 -9.68 -26.14
C VAL A 802 21.31 -10.42 -26.82
N LYS A 803 21.34 -10.50 -28.14
CA LYS A 803 22.39 -11.22 -28.88
C LYS A 803 23.46 -10.27 -29.41
N ASN A 804 23.13 -9.01 -29.65
CA ASN A 804 23.95 -8.12 -30.47
C ASN A 804 24.64 -6.98 -29.71
N VAL A 805 24.26 -6.65 -28.47
CA VAL A 805 24.90 -5.55 -27.72
C VAL A 805 26.23 -6.00 -27.13
N THR A 806 27.30 -5.35 -27.55
CA THR A 806 28.65 -5.59 -27.04
C THR A 806 28.80 -5.18 -25.56
N PRO A 807 29.59 -5.91 -24.75
CA PRO A 807 29.92 -5.48 -23.39
C PRO A 807 30.58 -4.09 -23.35
N PRO A 808 30.49 -3.37 -22.21
CA PRO A 808 31.04 -2.01 -22.08
C PRO A 808 32.53 -1.90 -22.44
N TRP A 809 33.33 -2.87 -21.98
CA TRP A 809 34.76 -3.02 -22.25
C TRP A 809 35.16 -4.51 -22.31
N PRO A 810 36.32 -4.86 -22.90
CA PRO A 810 36.83 -6.23 -22.92
C PRO A 810 37.05 -6.76 -21.49
N GLY A 811 36.63 -7.99 -21.21
CA GLY A 811 36.78 -8.59 -19.87
C GLY A 811 35.76 -8.11 -18.82
N PHE A 812 34.77 -7.28 -19.21
CA PHE A 812 33.76 -6.77 -18.28
C PHE A 812 33.00 -7.88 -17.56
N ARG A 813 32.66 -8.96 -18.27
CA ARG A 813 31.86 -10.06 -17.73
C ARG A 813 32.61 -10.76 -16.59
N GLU A 814 33.88 -11.05 -16.81
CA GLU A 814 34.77 -11.72 -15.88
C GLU A 814 34.98 -10.84 -14.64
N GLN A 815 35.30 -9.56 -14.85
CA GLN A 815 35.41 -8.59 -13.75
C GLN A 815 34.10 -8.46 -12.94
N ALA A 816 32.94 -8.46 -13.61
CA ALA A 816 31.66 -8.36 -12.93
C ALA A 816 31.36 -9.60 -12.06
N VAL A 817 31.68 -10.80 -12.56
CA VAL A 817 31.56 -12.05 -11.79
C VAL A 817 32.48 -12.01 -10.57
N GLU A 818 33.76 -11.70 -10.76
CA GLU A 818 34.75 -11.62 -9.69
C GLU A 818 34.37 -10.58 -8.62
N ALA A 819 33.89 -9.41 -9.06
CA ALA A 819 33.43 -8.37 -8.17
C ALA A 819 32.24 -8.84 -7.31
N VAL A 820 31.25 -9.51 -7.92
CA VAL A 820 30.07 -10.02 -7.21
C VAL A 820 30.42 -11.13 -6.23
N GLU A 821 31.35 -12.01 -6.55
CA GLU A 821 31.81 -13.06 -5.64
C GLU A 821 32.42 -12.48 -4.36
N LYS A 822 33.16 -11.37 -4.48
CA LYS A 822 33.76 -10.62 -3.36
C LYS A 822 32.76 -9.76 -2.57
N VAL A 823 31.51 -9.63 -3.01
CA VAL A 823 30.52 -8.78 -2.32
C VAL A 823 30.12 -9.39 -0.98
N PHE A 824 30.37 -8.62 0.08
CA PHE A 824 29.75 -8.84 1.37
C PHE A 824 28.40 -8.12 1.45
N VAL A 825 27.34 -8.85 1.81
CA VAL A 825 26.00 -8.28 1.97
C VAL A 825 25.86 -7.74 3.39
N ALA A 826 25.95 -6.42 3.52
CA ALA A 826 25.80 -5.71 4.78
C ALA A 826 24.33 -5.60 5.18
N ARG A 827 23.99 -5.86 6.45
CA ARG A 827 22.62 -5.77 6.96
C ARG A 827 22.55 -4.87 8.18
N ALA A 828 21.57 -3.96 8.19
CA ALA A 828 21.33 -3.09 9.33
C ALA A 828 20.84 -3.89 10.55
N GLU A 829 21.50 -3.73 11.69
CA GLU A 829 21.03 -4.28 12.96
C GLU A 829 19.65 -3.74 13.38
N ARG A 830 18.79 -4.61 13.93
CA ARG A 830 17.44 -4.26 14.37
C ARG A 830 17.39 -3.96 15.88
N ARG A 831 17.89 -2.79 16.28
CA ARG A 831 17.95 -2.34 17.69
C ARG A 831 16.61 -1.82 18.27
N ARG A 832 15.49 -2.46 17.99
CA ARG A 832 14.16 -1.99 18.42
C ARG A 832 13.78 -2.51 19.80
N ALA A 833 13.86 -1.64 20.82
CA ALA A 833 13.37 -1.96 22.17
C ALA A 833 11.84 -2.04 22.29
N ARG A 834 11.11 -1.40 21.35
CA ARG A 834 9.63 -1.34 21.35
C ARG A 834 9.07 -2.21 20.24
N GLY A 835 8.06 -3.01 20.57
CA GLY A 835 7.39 -3.91 19.64
C GLY A 835 6.08 -4.45 20.22
N LYS A 836 5.56 -5.51 19.60
CA LYS A 836 4.45 -6.28 20.16
C LYS A 836 4.92 -6.91 21.47
N ALA A 837 4.29 -6.58 22.59
CA ALA A 837 4.67 -7.11 23.91
C ALA A 837 4.32 -8.59 24.05
N HIS A 838 3.12 -8.96 23.58
CA HIS A 838 2.58 -10.30 23.61
C HIS A 838 1.54 -10.49 22.49
N ASP A 839 1.17 -11.73 22.23
CA ASP A 839 0.10 -12.10 21.31
C ASP A 839 -1.28 -11.67 21.81
N ALA A 840 -2.18 -11.38 20.86
CA ALA A 840 -3.51 -10.87 21.18
C ALA A 840 -4.46 -11.96 21.71
N THR A 841 -4.15 -13.24 21.43
CA THR A 841 -4.98 -14.38 21.80
C THR A 841 -4.74 -14.76 23.26
N ILE A 842 -5.75 -14.52 24.10
CA ILE A 842 -5.72 -14.93 25.51
C ILE A 842 -6.20 -16.38 25.61
N ARG A 843 -5.35 -17.26 26.13
CA ARG A 843 -5.67 -18.64 26.48
C ARG A 843 -6.00 -18.75 27.96
N HIS A 844 -6.85 -19.71 28.33
CA HIS A 844 -7.30 -19.89 29.71
C HIS A 844 -6.37 -20.84 30.47
N ILE A 845 -6.02 -20.51 31.71
CA ILE A 845 -5.23 -21.40 32.58
C ILE A 845 -6.19 -22.11 33.54
N ALA A 846 -6.04 -23.41 33.74
CA ALA A 846 -6.69 -24.13 34.83
C ALA A 846 -5.72 -25.12 35.47
N VAL A 847 -5.83 -25.31 36.78
CA VAL A 847 -5.10 -26.37 37.49
C VAL A 847 -5.91 -27.65 37.43
N ARG A 848 -5.28 -28.75 37.01
CA ARG A 848 -5.85 -30.11 37.00
C ARG A 848 -4.79 -31.05 37.53
N GLU A 849 -5.13 -31.88 38.52
CA GLU A 849 -4.20 -32.87 39.09
C GLU A 849 -2.88 -32.23 39.58
N GLY A 850 -2.94 -31.02 40.14
CA GLY A 850 -1.76 -30.25 40.57
C GLY A 850 -1.00 -29.52 39.47
N GLU A 851 -1.27 -29.79 38.19
CA GLU A 851 -0.58 -29.18 37.04
C GLU A 851 -1.36 -28.03 36.40
N GLN A 852 -0.65 -26.97 35.99
CA GLN A 852 -1.24 -25.89 35.21
C GLN A 852 -1.39 -26.29 33.73
N ARG A 853 -2.63 -26.44 33.28
CA ARG A 853 -2.97 -26.71 31.87
C ARG A 853 -3.52 -25.46 31.18
N VAL A 854 -3.08 -25.24 29.94
CA VAL A 854 -3.51 -24.11 29.10
C VAL A 854 -4.56 -24.59 28.09
N TYR A 855 -5.69 -23.89 28.03
CA TYR A 855 -6.83 -24.20 27.17
C TYR A 855 -7.09 -23.11 26.14
N GLU A 856 -7.41 -23.51 24.92
CA GLU A 856 -7.85 -22.60 23.87
C GLU A 856 -9.19 -23.04 23.25
N ARG A 857 -9.88 -22.11 22.59
CA ARG A 857 -11.12 -22.40 21.85
C ARG A 857 -10.83 -22.41 20.37
N ARG A 858 -11.00 -23.56 19.73
CA ARG A 858 -10.77 -23.74 18.29
C ARG A 858 -12.09 -23.89 17.54
N LYS A 859 -12.16 -23.41 16.29
CA LYS A 859 -13.33 -23.60 15.42
C LYS A 859 -13.45 -25.07 15.06
N VAL A 860 -14.67 -25.60 15.05
CA VAL A 860 -14.91 -27.03 14.72
C VAL A 860 -14.46 -27.36 13.29
N ALA A 861 -14.69 -26.44 12.35
CA ALA A 861 -14.21 -26.55 10.96
C ALA A 861 -12.68 -26.61 10.80
N GLU A 862 -11.90 -26.34 11.84
CA GLU A 862 -10.44 -26.42 11.83
C GLU A 862 -9.91 -27.63 12.61
N LEU A 863 -10.78 -28.45 13.20
CA LEU A 863 -10.41 -29.63 13.97
C LEU A 863 -9.99 -30.77 13.05
N LYS A 864 -8.97 -31.51 13.50
CA LYS A 864 -8.58 -32.80 12.93
C LYS A 864 -8.93 -33.92 13.92
N LEU A 865 -8.98 -35.17 13.46
CA LEU A 865 -9.22 -36.33 14.33
C LEU A 865 -8.26 -36.37 15.53
N ALA A 866 -6.97 -36.11 15.31
CA ALA A 866 -5.95 -36.03 16.38
C ALA A 866 -6.15 -34.89 17.40
N ASP A 867 -7.03 -33.92 17.11
CA ASP A 867 -7.35 -32.86 18.07
C ASP A 867 -8.42 -33.31 19.09
N LEU A 868 -9.18 -34.36 18.80
CA LEU A 868 -10.30 -34.81 19.62
C LEU A 868 -9.86 -35.35 20.98
N ASP A 869 -8.69 -36.01 21.05
CA ASP A 869 -8.11 -36.52 22.29
C ASP A 869 -7.74 -35.39 23.27
N ARG A 870 -7.60 -34.16 22.76
CA ARG A 870 -7.26 -32.97 23.54
C ARG A 870 -8.49 -32.19 23.99
N VAL A 871 -9.70 -32.66 23.72
CA VAL A 871 -10.93 -31.99 24.16
C VAL A 871 -10.94 -31.89 25.68
N LYS A 872 -11.26 -30.70 26.18
CA LYS A 872 -11.31 -30.45 27.61
C LYS A 872 -12.30 -31.41 28.29
N ASP A 873 -11.85 -32.08 29.35
CA ASP A 873 -12.65 -33.02 30.14
C ASP A 873 -13.25 -34.12 29.24
N ALA A 874 -12.39 -34.83 28.50
CA ALA A 874 -12.78 -35.78 27.45
C ALA A 874 -13.73 -36.88 27.95
N GLU A 875 -13.47 -37.43 29.14
CA GLU A 875 -14.32 -38.43 29.79
C GLU A 875 -15.77 -37.96 29.97
N ARG A 876 -15.95 -36.71 30.44
CA ARG A 876 -17.27 -36.09 30.61
C ARG A 876 -17.94 -35.74 29.27
N ASN A 877 -17.15 -35.61 28.21
CA ASN A 877 -17.58 -35.16 26.89
C ASN A 877 -17.47 -36.26 25.81
N ALA A 878 -17.49 -37.55 26.19
CA ALA A 878 -17.35 -38.66 25.24
C ALA A 878 -18.36 -38.61 24.08
N ARG A 879 -19.66 -38.38 24.39
CA ARG A 879 -20.72 -38.23 23.37
C ARG A 879 -20.51 -37.03 22.43
N LEU A 880 -19.89 -35.96 22.93
CA LEU A 880 -19.54 -34.80 22.10
C LEU A 880 -18.40 -35.17 21.14
N ILE A 881 -17.39 -35.88 21.63
CA ILE A 881 -16.23 -36.31 20.84
C ILE A 881 -16.67 -37.25 19.72
N GLU A 882 -17.54 -38.21 20.00
CA GLU A 882 -18.09 -39.13 19.01
C GLU A 882 -18.84 -38.39 17.90
N LYS A 883 -19.73 -37.46 18.25
CA LYS A 883 -20.42 -36.61 17.25
C LYS A 883 -19.46 -35.79 16.41
N LEU A 884 -18.40 -35.24 17.01
CA LEU A 884 -17.38 -34.49 16.28
C LEU A 884 -16.57 -35.40 15.35
N ARG A 885 -16.27 -36.64 15.77
CA ARG A 885 -15.59 -37.64 14.95
C ARG A 885 -16.42 -37.97 13.71
N ASN A 886 -17.68 -38.34 13.89
CA ASN A 886 -18.59 -38.67 12.79
C ASN A 886 -18.74 -37.49 11.81
N TRP A 887 -18.82 -36.26 12.33
CA TRP A 887 -18.91 -35.07 11.49
C TRP A 887 -17.64 -34.79 10.68
N ILE A 888 -16.45 -35.03 11.28
CA ILE A 888 -15.17 -34.90 10.57
C ILE A 888 -15.04 -35.98 9.49
N GLU A 889 -15.41 -37.22 9.80
CA GLU A 889 -15.39 -38.36 8.88
C GLU A 889 -16.38 -38.17 7.71
N ALA A 890 -17.53 -37.53 7.95
CA ALA A 890 -18.50 -37.15 6.92
C ALA A 890 -18.03 -35.99 6.01
N GLY A 891 -16.76 -35.59 6.06
CA GLY A 891 -16.21 -34.54 5.22
C GLY A 891 -16.45 -33.12 5.74
N SER A 892 -16.85 -32.95 7.01
CA SER A 892 -17.03 -31.65 7.65
C SER A 892 -18.00 -30.71 6.90
N PRO A 893 -19.27 -31.13 6.66
CA PRO A 893 -20.24 -30.35 5.91
C PRO A 893 -20.48 -28.98 6.56
N LYS A 894 -20.36 -27.90 5.79
CA LYS A 894 -20.45 -26.52 6.31
C LYS A 894 -21.86 -26.12 6.72
N ASP A 895 -22.86 -26.64 6.02
CA ASP A 895 -24.27 -26.27 6.21
C ASP A 895 -24.96 -27.08 7.33
N ASP A 896 -24.34 -28.17 7.78
CA ASP A 896 -24.83 -29.01 8.87
C ASP A 896 -23.78 -29.16 9.98
N PRO A 897 -23.69 -28.19 10.93
CA PRO A 897 -22.71 -28.22 12.00
C PRO A 897 -23.07 -29.27 13.07
N PRO A 898 -22.07 -29.86 13.78
CA PRO A 898 -22.34 -30.91 14.75
C PRO A 898 -23.12 -30.36 15.95
N LEU A 899 -24.08 -31.14 16.44
CA LEU A 899 -25.00 -30.74 17.50
C LEU A 899 -24.56 -31.24 18.88
N SER A 900 -24.78 -30.41 19.91
CA SER A 900 -24.59 -30.76 21.31
C SER A 900 -25.56 -31.87 21.75
N PRO A 901 -25.37 -32.50 22.92
CA PRO A 901 -26.38 -33.41 23.49
C PRO A 901 -27.76 -32.77 23.70
N LYS A 902 -27.84 -31.43 23.74
CA LYS A 902 -29.08 -30.65 23.84
C LYS A 902 -29.62 -30.17 22.48
N GLY A 903 -28.98 -30.57 21.38
CA GLY A 903 -29.36 -30.16 20.02
C GLY A 903 -28.82 -28.81 19.57
N ASP A 904 -27.89 -28.19 20.31
CA ASP A 904 -27.34 -26.87 19.93
C ASP A 904 -26.15 -27.02 18.97
N PRO A 905 -26.07 -26.24 17.87
CA PRO A 905 -24.94 -26.32 16.96
C PRO A 905 -23.61 -25.87 17.59
N ILE A 906 -22.58 -26.69 17.44
CA ILE A 906 -21.26 -26.51 18.02
C ILE A 906 -20.32 -25.91 16.98
N PHE A 907 -19.97 -24.65 17.17
CA PHE A 907 -19.03 -23.96 16.28
C PHE A 907 -17.60 -23.92 16.82
N LYS A 908 -17.42 -24.10 18.14
CA LYS A 908 -16.10 -24.07 18.79
C LYS A 908 -16.04 -25.04 19.96
N VAL A 909 -14.90 -25.70 20.12
CA VAL A 909 -14.61 -26.64 21.21
C VAL A 909 -13.37 -26.16 21.98
N ARG A 910 -13.32 -26.46 23.29
CA ARG A 910 -12.15 -26.16 24.12
C ARG A 910 -11.18 -27.32 24.08
N LEU A 911 -9.92 -27.03 23.76
CA LEU A 911 -8.84 -28.01 23.69
C LEU A 911 -7.77 -27.68 24.73
N VAL A 912 -7.15 -28.72 25.29
CA VAL A 912 -5.89 -28.64 26.02
C VAL A 912 -4.78 -28.39 24.99
N THR A 913 -3.98 -27.36 25.23
CA THR A 913 -2.83 -27.02 24.38
C THR A 913 -1.57 -27.68 24.94
N LYS A 914 -0.59 -27.94 24.06
CA LYS A 914 0.76 -28.35 24.46
C LYS A 914 1.60 -27.20 25.02
N SER A 915 1.04 -25.98 25.09
CA SER A 915 1.75 -24.78 25.52
C SER A 915 1.78 -24.69 27.04
N LYS A 916 2.94 -24.29 27.60
CA LYS A 916 3.08 -23.91 29.01
C LYS A 916 2.51 -22.50 29.23
N VAL A 917 2.32 -22.14 30.50
CA VAL A 917 2.01 -20.75 30.87
C VAL A 917 3.17 -19.86 30.47
N ASN A 918 2.89 -18.85 29.64
CA ASN A 918 3.87 -17.92 29.10
C ASN A 918 3.81 -16.62 29.90
N ILE A 919 3.12 -15.59 29.40
CA ILE A 919 2.88 -14.37 30.16
C ILE A 919 1.50 -14.49 30.83
N ALA A 920 1.49 -14.56 32.16
CA ALA A 920 0.25 -14.53 32.92
C ALA A 920 -0.40 -13.13 32.85
N LEU A 921 -1.71 -13.10 32.64
CA LEU A 921 -2.51 -11.89 32.63
C LEU A 921 -3.59 -11.95 33.71
N ASP A 922 -3.69 -10.86 34.47
CA ASP A 922 -4.87 -10.62 35.29
C ASP A 922 -6.06 -10.26 34.39
N THR A 923 -7.06 -11.14 34.36
CA THR A 923 -8.28 -10.94 33.57
C THR A 923 -9.33 -10.12 34.33
N GLY A 924 -9.03 -9.70 35.56
CA GLY A 924 -9.98 -9.11 36.50
C GLY A 924 -11.00 -10.12 37.03
N ASN A 925 -10.76 -11.42 36.81
CA ASN A 925 -11.52 -12.54 37.33
C ASN A 925 -10.56 -13.63 37.82
N PRO A 926 -10.35 -13.77 39.14
CA PRO A 926 -9.45 -14.76 39.72
C PRO A 926 -9.79 -16.20 39.32
N LYS A 927 -11.07 -16.48 39.01
CA LYS A 927 -11.54 -17.81 38.59
C LYS A 927 -11.24 -18.13 37.11
N ARG A 928 -10.70 -17.17 36.35
CA ARG A 928 -10.39 -17.33 34.92
C ARG A 928 -9.06 -16.64 34.57
N PRO A 929 -7.93 -17.11 35.14
CA PRO A 929 -6.62 -16.59 34.78
C PRO A 929 -6.31 -16.83 33.30
N GLY A 930 -5.57 -15.91 32.70
CA GLY A 930 -5.22 -15.93 31.28
C GLY A 930 -3.72 -16.04 31.07
N THR A 931 -3.31 -16.66 29.97
CA THR A 931 -1.93 -16.61 29.45
C THR A 931 -1.93 -16.12 28.01
N VAL A 932 -0.87 -15.43 27.62
CA VAL A 932 -0.59 -15.02 26.23
C VAL A 932 0.82 -15.40 25.84
N ASP A 933 1.04 -15.66 24.55
CA ASP A 933 2.37 -15.91 24.02
C ASP A 933 3.19 -14.62 23.97
N ARG A 934 4.51 -14.73 24.11
CA ARG A 934 5.43 -13.59 24.07
C ARG A 934 5.48 -13.00 22.66
N GLY A 935 5.74 -11.70 22.56
CA GLY A 935 6.05 -11.08 21.27
C GLY A 935 7.46 -11.42 20.78
N GLU A 936 7.88 -10.78 19.67
CA GLU A 936 9.25 -10.92 19.15
C GLU A 936 10.27 -10.49 20.20
N MET A 937 11.33 -11.29 20.36
CA MET A 937 12.43 -11.00 21.28
C MET A 937 13.12 -9.70 20.88
N ALA A 938 13.34 -8.79 21.84
CA ALA A 938 13.94 -7.49 21.58
C ALA A 938 15.46 -7.60 21.44
N ARG A 939 16.10 -8.37 22.32
CA ARG A 939 17.53 -8.68 22.31
C ARG A 939 17.85 -9.88 23.22
N VAL A 940 19.07 -10.38 23.15
CA VAL A 940 19.64 -11.36 24.09
C VAL A 940 20.90 -10.77 24.70
N ASP A 941 20.98 -10.70 26.02
CA ASP A 941 22.22 -10.31 26.71
C ASP A 941 23.12 -11.55 26.87
N VAL A 942 24.40 -11.43 26.49
CA VAL A 942 25.39 -12.51 26.55
C VAL A 942 26.31 -12.29 27.74
N PHE A 943 26.43 -13.29 28.58
CA PHE A 943 27.36 -13.36 29.69
C PHE A 943 28.34 -14.51 29.49
N ARG A 944 29.51 -14.44 30.15
CA ARG A 944 30.45 -15.55 30.24
C ARG A 944 30.91 -15.78 31.67
N LYS A 945 31.28 -17.02 31.99
CA LYS A 945 31.91 -17.40 33.27
C LYS A 945 32.91 -18.52 33.03
N ALA A 946 34.07 -18.44 33.67
CA ALA A 946 35.05 -19.52 33.62
C ALA A 946 34.52 -20.75 34.36
N SER A 947 34.54 -21.91 33.70
CA SER A 947 34.25 -23.21 34.32
C SER A 947 35.37 -23.61 35.28
N LYS A 948 35.13 -24.63 36.11
CA LYS A 948 36.15 -25.23 36.99
C LYS A 948 37.40 -25.72 36.24
N LYS A 949 37.30 -25.95 34.92
CA LYS A 949 38.39 -26.38 34.03
C LYS A 949 39.04 -25.21 33.27
N GLY A 950 38.78 -23.96 33.67
CA GLY A 950 39.35 -22.75 33.05
C GLY A 950 38.74 -22.34 31.70
N LYS A 951 37.88 -23.15 31.09
CA LYS A 951 37.18 -22.81 29.84
C LYS A 951 35.98 -21.91 30.10
N TYR A 952 35.80 -20.86 29.29
CA TYR A 952 34.62 -20.01 29.38
C TYR A 952 33.36 -20.73 28.90
N GLU A 953 32.27 -20.56 29.65
CA GLU A 953 30.92 -20.93 29.25
C GLU A 953 30.08 -19.68 29.02
N TYR A 954 29.24 -19.68 27.98
CA TYR A 954 28.37 -18.55 27.65
C TYR A 954 26.93 -18.76 28.13
N TYR A 955 26.32 -17.68 28.61
CA TYR A 955 25.00 -17.67 29.23
C TYR A 955 24.15 -16.61 28.54
N LEU A 956 22.97 -17.01 28.05
CA LEU A 956 22.10 -16.15 27.24
C LEU A 956 20.85 -15.75 28.02
N VAL A 957 20.64 -14.44 28.18
CA VAL A 957 19.47 -13.88 28.86
C VAL A 957 18.52 -13.26 27.82
N PRO A 958 17.38 -13.89 27.50
CA PRO A 958 16.44 -13.34 26.53
C PRO A 958 15.65 -12.16 27.11
N ILE A 959 15.52 -11.08 26.34
CA ILE A 959 14.77 -9.89 26.73
C ILE A 959 13.65 -9.63 25.73
N TYR A 960 12.42 -9.51 26.22
CA TYR A 960 11.24 -9.26 25.42
C TYR A 960 10.71 -7.82 25.61
N PRO A 961 9.91 -7.30 24.67
CA PRO A 961 9.33 -5.96 24.80
C PRO A 961 8.40 -5.79 26.02
N HIS A 962 7.80 -6.88 26.54
CA HIS A 962 7.00 -6.81 27.77
C HIS A 962 7.87 -6.60 29.01
N ASP A 963 9.03 -7.28 29.11
CA ASP A 963 10.00 -7.07 30.19
C ASP A 963 10.43 -5.61 30.26
N ILE A 964 10.80 -5.04 29.10
CA ILE A 964 11.19 -3.63 29.00
C ILE A 964 10.05 -2.70 29.45
N ALA A 965 8.80 -3.06 29.17
CA ALA A 965 7.63 -2.25 29.52
C ALA A 965 7.24 -2.34 31.00
N THR A 966 7.41 -3.49 31.65
CA THR A 966 6.89 -3.75 33.01
C THR A 966 7.96 -3.80 34.09
N MET A 967 9.18 -4.24 33.80
CA MET A 967 10.24 -4.43 34.79
C MET A 967 11.09 -3.18 35.00
N LYS A 968 11.36 -2.83 36.26
CA LYS A 968 12.27 -1.71 36.61
C LYS A 968 13.72 -2.02 36.27
N THR A 969 14.14 -3.27 36.49
CA THR A 969 15.50 -3.78 36.25
C THR A 969 15.51 -4.77 35.08
N PRO A 970 16.64 -4.98 34.39
CA PRO A 970 16.72 -5.99 33.34
C PRO A 970 16.55 -7.41 33.89
N PRO A 971 16.01 -8.37 33.10
CA PRO A 971 16.06 -9.79 33.43
C PRO A 971 17.49 -10.25 33.71
N ILE A 972 17.66 -11.17 34.66
CA ILE A 972 18.99 -11.68 35.06
C ILE A 972 19.10 -13.20 34.94
N ARG A 973 18.07 -13.91 34.47
CA ARG A 973 18.08 -15.37 34.38
C ARG A 973 18.49 -15.82 32.98
N ALA A 974 19.53 -16.64 32.91
CA ALA A 974 20.03 -17.18 31.64
C ALA A 974 19.38 -18.53 31.33
N VAL A 975 19.13 -18.81 30.04
CA VAL A 975 18.44 -20.03 29.61
C VAL A 975 19.16 -21.29 30.11
N GLN A 976 18.42 -22.19 30.78
CA GLN A 976 18.83 -23.56 31.05
C GLN A 976 17.94 -24.53 30.24
N ALA A 977 18.57 -25.41 29.47
CA ALA A 977 17.86 -26.27 28.52
C ALA A 977 16.81 -27.16 29.21
N TYR A 978 15.60 -27.18 28.64
CA TYR A 978 14.42 -27.95 29.08
C TYR A 978 13.92 -27.67 30.50
N LYS A 979 14.54 -26.72 31.21
CA LYS A 979 14.15 -26.29 32.56
C LYS A 979 13.21 -25.08 32.53
N PRO A 980 12.29 -24.98 33.50
CA PRO A 980 11.47 -23.78 33.66
C PRO A 980 12.32 -22.58 34.12
N GLU A 981 11.83 -21.36 33.89
CA GLU A 981 12.59 -20.12 34.06
C GLU A 981 12.91 -19.76 35.52
N ASP A 982 12.21 -20.36 36.47
CA ASP A 982 12.50 -20.30 37.90
C ASP A 982 13.72 -21.13 38.31
N GLU A 983 14.06 -22.16 37.55
CA GLU A 983 15.27 -22.98 37.73
C GLU A 983 16.47 -22.48 36.90
N TRP A 984 16.33 -21.36 36.20
CA TRP A 984 17.40 -20.80 35.39
C TRP A 984 18.47 -20.11 36.26
N PRO A 985 19.77 -20.24 35.92
CA PRO A 985 20.85 -19.58 36.66
C PRO A 985 20.70 -18.06 36.62
N GLU A 986 20.83 -17.43 37.80
CA GLU A 986 20.83 -15.98 37.95
C GLU A 986 22.24 -15.40 37.68
N MET A 987 22.31 -14.35 36.88
CA MET A 987 23.56 -13.65 36.56
C MET A 987 23.91 -12.69 37.72
N ASP A 988 24.74 -13.19 38.64
CA ASP A 988 25.36 -12.42 39.72
C ASP A 988 26.69 -11.76 39.29
N SER A 989 27.47 -11.24 40.25
CA SER A 989 28.75 -10.58 40.01
C SER A 989 29.85 -11.52 39.48
N SER A 990 29.69 -12.84 39.61
CA SER A 990 30.64 -13.83 39.08
C SER A 990 30.52 -14.04 37.56
N TYR A 991 29.50 -13.44 36.93
CA TYR A 991 29.29 -13.48 35.49
C TYR A 991 29.74 -12.17 34.82
N GLU A 992 30.55 -12.30 33.78
CA GLU A 992 30.99 -11.17 32.99
C GLU A 992 29.99 -10.89 31.87
N PHE A 993 29.41 -9.69 31.82
CA PHE A 993 28.63 -9.26 30.66
C PHE A 993 29.55 -8.96 29.47
N CYS A 994 29.26 -9.57 28.32
CA CYS A 994 29.99 -9.37 27.08
C CYS A 994 29.33 -8.28 26.21
N TRP A 995 28.13 -8.56 25.68
CA TRP A 995 27.39 -7.69 24.76
C TRP A 995 25.93 -8.11 24.63
N SER A 996 25.13 -7.30 23.94
CA SER A 996 23.75 -7.67 23.58
C SER A 996 23.64 -8.04 22.10
N LEU A 997 22.94 -9.14 21.80
CA LEU A 997 22.58 -9.57 20.45
C LEU A 997 21.21 -9.03 20.05
N VAL A 998 21.14 -8.39 18.90
CA VAL A 998 19.88 -8.00 18.26
C VAL A 998 19.77 -8.71 16.91
N PRO A 999 18.56 -8.86 16.34
CA PRO A 999 18.45 -9.45 15.00
C PRO A 999 19.33 -8.69 13.99
N MET A 1000 20.01 -9.44 13.14
CA MET A 1000 21.02 -8.99 12.18
C MET A 1000 22.36 -8.53 12.77
N THR A 1001 22.67 -8.82 14.04
CA THR A 1001 24.06 -8.75 14.53
C THR A 1001 24.89 -9.84 13.85
N TYR A 1002 26.08 -9.51 13.36
CA TYR A 1002 26.95 -10.48 12.70
C TYR A 1002 27.85 -11.18 13.71
N LEU A 1003 27.93 -12.50 13.62
CA LEU A 1003 28.61 -13.36 14.60
C LEU A 1003 29.57 -14.31 13.89
N GLN A 1004 30.67 -14.62 14.57
CA GLN A 1004 31.53 -15.77 14.28
C GLN A 1004 31.60 -16.59 15.57
N VAL A 1005 31.27 -17.87 15.48
CA VAL A 1005 31.28 -18.77 16.64
C VAL A 1005 31.97 -20.08 16.28
N ILE A 1006 32.72 -20.63 17.23
CA ILE A 1006 33.42 -21.90 17.08
C ILE A 1006 32.83 -22.90 18.06
N SER A 1007 32.37 -24.04 17.55
CA SER A 1007 31.83 -25.10 18.39
C SER A 1007 32.92 -25.82 19.17
N SER A 1008 32.53 -26.57 20.21
CA SER A 1008 33.47 -27.43 20.94
C SER A 1008 34.10 -28.53 20.07
N LYS A 1009 33.54 -28.80 18.89
CA LYS A 1009 34.07 -29.73 17.89
C LYS A 1009 35.00 -29.07 16.86
N GLY A 1010 35.22 -27.75 16.96
CA GLY A 1010 36.04 -26.98 16.02
C GLY A 1010 35.30 -26.49 14.77
N GLU A 1011 33.98 -26.71 14.67
CA GLU A 1011 33.19 -26.20 13.53
C GLU A 1011 33.00 -24.69 13.64
N ILE A 1012 33.29 -23.98 12.56
CA ILE A 1012 33.16 -22.51 12.48
C ILE A 1012 31.81 -22.18 11.85
N PHE A 1013 30.99 -21.42 12.57
CA PHE A 1013 29.76 -20.84 12.05
C PHE A 1013 29.89 -19.33 11.98
N GLU A 1014 29.61 -18.75 10.81
CA GLU A 1014 29.69 -17.30 10.60
C GLU A 1014 28.41 -16.81 9.91
N GLY A 1015 27.80 -15.73 10.42
CA GLY A 1015 26.58 -15.20 9.82
C GLY A 1015 25.79 -14.22 10.68
N TYR A 1016 24.64 -13.81 10.18
CA TYR A 1016 23.73 -12.88 10.85
C TYR A 1016 22.80 -13.60 11.83
N TYR A 1017 22.81 -13.15 13.07
CA TYR A 1017 21.89 -13.60 14.13
C TYR A 1017 20.43 -13.39 13.76
N ARG A 1018 19.63 -14.47 13.74
CA ARG A 1018 18.19 -14.43 13.48
C ARG A 1018 17.36 -14.48 14.77
N GLY A 1019 17.84 -15.22 15.76
CA GLY A 1019 17.13 -15.42 17.02
C GLY A 1019 17.75 -16.53 17.86
N MET A 1020 17.12 -16.79 19.00
CA MET A 1020 17.53 -17.82 19.95
C MET A 1020 16.31 -18.64 20.36
N ASN A 1021 16.50 -19.96 20.43
CA ASN A 1021 15.50 -20.86 20.97
C ASN A 1021 15.54 -20.82 22.51
N ARG A 1022 14.48 -20.27 23.12
CA ARG A 1022 14.32 -20.14 24.58
C ARG A 1022 14.37 -21.48 25.33
N SER A 1023 13.95 -22.58 24.71
CA SER A 1023 13.87 -23.88 25.39
C SER A 1023 15.23 -24.54 25.58
N VAL A 1024 16.22 -24.19 24.75
CA VAL A 1024 17.53 -24.86 24.73
C VAL A 1024 18.73 -23.90 24.78
N GLY A 1025 18.52 -22.59 24.57
CA GLY A 1025 19.60 -21.60 24.55
C GLY A 1025 20.46 -21.66 23.28
N ALA A 1026 19.94 -22.25 22.20
CA ALA A 1026 20.65 -22.34 20.92
C ALA A 1026 20.33 -21.12 20.03
N ILE A 1027 21.35 -20.59 19.36
CA ILE A 1027 21.22 -19.47 18.42
C ILE A 1027 20.98 -19.95 16.99
N GLN A 1028 20.47 -19.05 16.17
CA GLN A 1028 20.24 -19.25 14.74
C GLN A 1028 21.01 -18.20 13.94
N LEU A 1029 21.79 -18.63 12.96
CA LEU A 1029 22.58 -17.76 12.09
C LEU A 1029 22.12 -17.96 10.63
N SER A 1030 22.08 -16.88 9.86
CA SER A 1030 21.90 -16.95 8.40
C SER A 1030 23.14 -16.49 7.66
N ALA A 1031 23.42 -17.09 6.51
CA ALA A 1031 24.50 -16.64 5.62
C ALA A 1031 24.35 -15.15 5.26
N HIS A 1032 25.46 -14.48 4.95
CA HIS A 1032 25.40 -13.05 4.59
C HIS A 1032 24.65 -12.85 3.27
N SER A 1033 24.95 -13.67 2.26
CA SER A 1033 24.38 -13.62 0.91
C SER A 1033 22.93 -14.13 0.87
N ASN A 1034 22.60 -15.19 1.61
CA ASN A 1034 21.27 -15.80 1.59
C ASN A 1034 20.62 -15.78 2.98
N SER A 1035 19.63 -14.92 3.17
CA SER A 1035 18.92 -14.82 4.45
C SER A 1035 17.98 -15.99 4.76
N SER A 1036 17.65 -16.80 3.75
CA SER A 1036 16.81 -18.00 3.89
C SER A 1036 17.61 -19.24 4.29
N ASP A 1037 18.92 -19.23 4.03
CA ASP A 1037 19.83 -20.26 4.47
C ASP A 1037 20.18 -20.03 5.95
N VAL A 1038 19.43 -20.70 6.83
CA VAL A 1038 19.50 -20.53 8.29
C VAL A 1038 20.00 -21.80 8.94
N VAL A 1039 21.19 -21.72 9.53
CA VAL A 1039 21.71 -22.75 10.43
C VAL A 1039 21.04 -22.59 11.80
N GLN A 1040 20.40 -23.67 12.27
CA GLN A 1040 19.72 -23.72 13.55
C GLN A 1040 20.44 -24.64 14.53
N GLY A 1041 20.14 -24.51 15.83
CA GLY A 1041 20.61 -25.46 16.83
C GLY A 1041 22.06 -25.24 17.30
N ILE A 1042 22.66 -24.08 17.01
CA ILE A 1042 24.02 -23.76 17.46
C ILE A 1042 23.98 -23.49 18.98
N GLY A 1043 24.42 -24.47 19.78
CA GLY A 1043 24.43 -24.37 21.24
C GLY A 1043 25.46 -23.35 21.72
N ALA A 1044 25.00 -22.31 22.44
CA ALA A 1044 25.89 -21.24 22.86
C ALA A 1044 26.77 -21.57 24.08
N ARG A 1045 26.31 -22.49 24.94
CA ARG A 1045 26.90 -22.71 26.27
C ARG A 1045 28.38 -23.11 26.23
N THR A 1046 28.72 -24.02 25.32
CA THR A 1046 30.04 -24.68 25.24
C THR A 1046 30.85 -24.23 24.02
N LEU A 1047 30.51 -23.07 23.45
CA LEU A 1047 31.31 -22.48 22.36
C LEU A 1047 32.72 -22.20 22.87
N THR A 1048 33.73 -22.57 22.08
CA THR A 1048 35.12 -22.21 22.38
C THR A 1048 35.39 -20.74 22.10
N GLU A 1049 34.72 -20.20 21.09
CA GLU A 1049 34.81 -18.80 20.70
C GLU A 1049 33.43 -18.26 20.32
N PHE A 1050 33.11 -17.07 20.83
CA PHE A 1050 31.90 -16.35 20.49
C PHE A 1050 32.27 -14.89 20.24
N LYS A 1051 32.41 -14.50 18.97
CA LYS A 1051 32.73 -13.13 18.58
C LYS A 1051 31.53 -12.41 17.99
N LYS A 1052 31.41 -11.13 18.32
CA LYS A 1052 30.43 -10.20 17.76
C LYS A 1052 31.13 -9.19 16.87
N PHE A 1053 30.54 -8.90 15.72
CA PHE A 1053 31.01 -7.87 14.80
C PHE A 1053 29.93 -6.83 14.54
N ASN A 1054 30.37 -5.57 14.46
CA ASN A 1054 29.63 -4.51 13.81
C ASN A 1054 30.00 -4.50 12.32
N VAL A 1055 28.99 -4.53 11.45
CA VAL A 1055 29.16 -4.48 10.00
C VAL A 1055 28.79 -3.10 9.50
N ASP A 1056 29.73 -2.40 8.87
CA ASP A 1056 29.48 -1.09 8.28
C ASP A 1056 28.68 -1.17 6.97
N ARG A 1057 28.44 -0.02 6.34
CA ARG A 1057 27.66 0.07 5.08
C ARG A 1057 28.37 -0.52 3.85
N PHE A 1058 29.65 -0.85 3.96
CA PHE A 1058 30.47 -1.47 2.93
C PHE A 1058 30.67 -2.98 3.18
N GLY A 1059 30.15 -3.51 4.28
CA GLY A 1059 30.33 -4.91 4.65
C GLY A 1059 31.62 -5.18 5.44
N ARG A 1060 32.28 -4.14 5.95
CA ARG A 1060 33.49 -4.29 6.76
C ARG A 1060 33.11 -4.70 8.16
N LYS A 1061 33.79 -5.75 8.65
CA LYS A 1061 33.59 -6.30 9.99
C LYS A 1061 34.53 -5.59 10.96
N HIS A 1062 33.97 -5.06 12.04
CA HIS A 1062 34.69 -4.49 13.17
C HIS A 1062 34.33 -5.28 14.42
N GLU A 1063 35.31 -5.93 15.05
CA GLU A 1063 35.07 -6.73 16.25
C GLU A 1063 34.59 -5.85 17.41
N VAL A 1064 33.62 -6.37 18.15
CA VAL A 1064 33.07 -5.73 19.35
C VAL A 1064 33.50 -6.58 20.55
N GLU A 1065 34.58 -6.17 21.20
CA GLU A 1065 35.14 -6.91 22.34
C GLU A 1065 34.19 -6.91 23.54
N ARG A 1066 33.57 -5.76 23.85
CA ARG A 1066 32.65 -5.62 24.98
C ARG A 1066 31.72 -4.42 24.82
N GLU A 1067 30.55 -4.49 25.44
CA GLU A 1067 29.59 -3.38 25.54
C GLU A 1067 29.24 -3.08 26.99
N LEU A 1068 28.73 -1.87 27.24
CA LEU A 1068 28.06 -1.56 28.50
C LEU A 1068 26.63 -2.11 28.47
N ARG A 1069 26.26 -2.86 29.51
CA ARG A 1069 24.88 -3.33 29.68
C ARG A 1069 23.96 -2.13 29.91
N THR A 1070 22.93 -1.97 29.08
CA THR A 1070 21.99 -0.84 29.18
C THR A 1070 20.57 -1.30 29.43
N TRP A 1071 19.80 -0.56 30.24
CA TRP A 1071 18.37 -0.78 30.47
C TRP A 1071 17.62 0.54 30.35
N ARG A 1072 16.61 0.59 29.48
CA ARG A 1072 15.76 1.79 29.24
C ARG A 1072 16.53 3.08 28.87
N GLY A 1073 17.76 2.97 28.36
CA GLY A 1073 18.60 4.09 27.95
C GLY A 1073 19.69 4.45 28.96
N GLU A 1074 19.68 3.83 30.13
CA GLU A 1074 20.67 4.04 31.19
C GLU A 1074 21.63 2.86 31.27
N THR A 1075 22.88 3.11 31.66
CA THR A 1075 23.85 2.04 31.93
C THR A 1075 23.43 1.31 33.19
N TRP A 1076 23.20 0.00 33.08
CA TRP A 1076 22.85 -0.85 34.20
C TRP A 1076 24.09 -1.57 34.71
N ARG A 1077 24.61 -1.08 35.84
CA ARG A 1077 25.56 -1.82 36.66
C ARG A 1077 24.70 -2.54 37.71
N GLY A 1078 24.77 -3.87 37.79
CA GLY A 1078 23.88 -4.66 38.67
C GLY A 1078 23.96 -4.22 40.14
N LYS A 1079 23.19 -4.87 41.02
CA LYS A 1079 23.22 -4.65 42.48
C LYS A 1079 24.61 -4.86 43.16
N ALA A 1080 25.64 -5.23 42.40
CA ALA A 1080 26.98 -5.56 42.89
C ALA A 1080 28.09 -4.64 42.32
N TYR A 1081 27.74 -3.44 41.83
CA TYR A 1081 28.69 -2.38 41.45
C TYR A 1081 28.32 -1.02 42.08
N ILE A 1082 27.62 -1.08 43.23
CA ILE A 1082 27.50 0.03 44.19
C ILE A 1082 28.36 -0.35 45.37
#